data_AF-A0A5C1APJ6-F1
#
_entry.id   AF-A0A5C1APJ6-F1
#
_cell.length_a   1.000
_cell.length_b   1.000
_cell.length_c   1.000
_cell.angle_alpha   90.00
_cell.angle_beta   90.00
_cell.angle_gamma   90.00
#
_symmetry.space_group_name_H-M   'P 1'
#
loop_
_entity.id
_entity.type
_entity.pdbx_description
1 polymer ?
#
loop_
_entity_poly.entity_id
_entity_poly.type
_entity_poly.pdbx_seq_one_letter_code
_entity_poly.pdbx_strand_id
1 'polypeptide(L)'
;MPSPGPEALPSRNPSPDEIVRWIAAAPTRRVQAGRLTTAAKAFHTSREVLAVFNRLAAGKGGHRLALQFAARMPTPMPTGLILLSAPLLQARDVSPHLRVNVAGRLVSAMPDRPESIGPIVRALTAGLGKVRTLERLVQLQSRVAKSETLDKLVADAEAKTQLKCPKCLARLTRPELIKHLWAKHRLVYEGGGAREPGPLVERAVEQFTASREPEEIDRVYAITEQLYADAEPRQIHQAILSRMGRQHADADLLCKAAGEAGLGLCPSCYSTLPPSIPPTPLPLALADGRLVGEGYRVEAVGRKLEITYPDNSLERLADPNARSGSREFAARVGSGIAAAALLTAAFYRGGMKPILPTLFLSFLSVTAYTALLYRERRVTKPETRAVDAAWREVAPNVGRSAFAVRYLTRLCRASLGRGTTDDRSKVLWELVEHAAVLAEKGPAQTQLLAAARLLQAHDSARIGKEWVNQLLSLWEPFLRGEVTPVYAEAAADVLLNSDQLSDRDAARLRVQLPAIAFDAGLTPAGLDALAEACPNFRRLLAGTIEWFDLLFELWKSRTSKPWESTVGPAQSVIDITKKGSGGTLRSLLAYPDTLLVAEFDPPFDKEFGEVLVGRRGVTIGDFTVSDTDVEVTTETTRKGTNVLVFGPHRIATERKIPEKILRVLRGWLRFRAERLIPAAGRSAGGPVPDRVKEMLSPLVIDCPMCRTRSVVRVGEVGTPA
;
A
#
# COMPACT_ATOMS: atom_id res chain seq x y z
N MET A 1 -33.57 6.80 -34.82
CA MET A 1 -34.49 7.19 -35.92
C MET A 1 -35.90 7.30 -35.38
N PRO A 2 -36.61 8.43 -35.54
CA PRO A 2 -37.98 8.59 -35.06
C PRO A 2 -38.92 7.55 -35.68
N SER A 3 -39.91 7.08 -34.92
CA SER A 3 -40.99 6.22 -35.44
C SER A 3 -41.83 7.02 -36.43
N PRO A 4 -42.09 6.51 -37.65
CA PRO A 4 -43.02 7.17 -38.57
C PRO A 4 -44.36 7.35 -37.86
N GLY A 5 -44.94 8.55 -37.95
CA GLY A 5 -46.24 8.87 -37.37
C GLY A 5 -47.33 7.92 -37.89
N PRO A 6 -48.45 7.78 -37.16
CA PRO A 6 -49.55 6.90 -37.58
C PRO A 6 -50.10 7.36 -38.94
N GLU A 7 -49.99 6.51 -39.98
CA GLU A 7 -50.66 6.77 -41.26
C GLU A 7 -52.17 6.68 -41.09
N ALA A 8 -52.91 7.63 -41.68
CA ALA A 8 -54.36 7.64 -41.70
C ALA A 8 -54.93 6.44 -42.48
N LEU A 9 -56.11 5.97 -42.07
CA LEU A 9 -56.86 4.95 -42.80
C LEU A 9 -57.25 5.44 -44.21
N PRO A 10 -57.42 4.54 -45.18
CA PRO A 10 -57.75 4.91 -46.56
C PRO A 10 -59.13 5.58 -46.72
N SER A 11 -60.05 5.37 -45.77
CA SER A 11 -61.36 6.03 -45.71
C SER A 11 -61.87 6.06 -44.25
N ARG A 12 -62.98 6.77 -43.99
CA ARG A 12 -63.57 6.90 -42.64
C ARG A 12 -64.14 5.58 -42.11
N ASN A 13 -64.69 4.75 -43.01
CA ASN A 13 -65.25 3.42 -42.72
C ASN A 13 -64.73 2.42 -43.76
N PRO A 14 -63.44 2.04 -43.70
CA PRO A 14 -62.83 1.23 -44.74
C PRO A 14 -63.35 -0.20 -44.69
N SER A 15 -63.73 -0.73 -45.86
CA SER A 15 -64.09 -2.14 -45.97
C SER A 15 -62.86 -3.02 -45.66
N PRO A 16 -63.06 -4.28 -45.23
CA PRO A 16 -61.93 -5.17 -44.99
C PRO A 16 -61.03 -5.39 -46.24
N ASP A 17 -61.55 -5.26 -47.46
CA ASP A 17 -60.76 -5.37 -48.71
C ASP A 17 -59.88 -4.15 -48.93
N GLU A 18 -60.39 -2.95 -48.61
CA GLU A 18 -59.62 -1.71 -48.68
C GLU A 18 -58.45 -1.75 -47.70
N ILE A 19 -58.67 -2.24 -46.48
CA ILE A 19 -57.62 -2.39 -45.47
C ILE A 19 -56.55 -3.39 -45.90
N VAL A 20 -56.94 -4.55 -46.43
CA VAL A 20 -55.98 -5.55 -46.87
C VAL A 20 -55.15 -5.04 -48.05
N ARG A 21 -55.77 -4.39 -49.03
CA ARG A 21 -55.05 -3.73 -50.14
C ARG A 21 -54.13 -2.63 -49.64
N TRP A 22 -54.57 -1.82 -48.68
CA TRP A 22 -53.77 -0.77 -48.06
C TRP A 22 -52.54 -1.33 -47.32
N ILE A 23 -52.69 -2.41 -46.55
CA ILE A 23 -51.57 -3.08 -45.87
C ILE A 23 -50.61 -3.73 -46.89
N ALA A 24 -51.15 -4.34 -47.95
CA ALA A 24 -50.35 -4.99 -49.00
C ALA A 24 -49.56 -3.98 -49.84
N ALA A 25 -50.10 -2.77 -50.07
CA ALA A 25 -49.47 -1.69 -50.82
C ALA A 25 -48.39 -0.93 -50.02
N ALA A 26 -48.00 -1.40 -48.83
CA ALA A 26 -46.96 -0.75 -48.04
C ALA A 26 -45.58 -0.92 -48.69
N PRO A 27 -44.83 0.16 -48.95
CA PRO A 27 -43.55 0.11 -49.68
C PRO A 27 -42.43 -0.57 -48.89
N THR A 28 -42.53 -0.61 -47.56
CA THR A 28 -41.53 -1.23 -46.68
C THR A 28 -42.19 -2.06 -45.58
N ARG A 29 -41.46 -3.02 -45.01
CA ARG A 29 -41.91 -3.80 -43.84
C ARG A 29 -42.23 -2.93 -42.63
N ARG A 30 -41.52 -1.81 -42.47
CA ARG A 30 -41.75 -0.85 -41.36
C ARG A 30 -43.10 -0.14 -41.52
N VAL A 31 -43.40 0.35 -42.73
CA VAL A 31 -44.70 0.98 -43.04
C VAL A 31 -45.82 -0.05 -42.93
N GLN A 32 -45.61 -1.27 -43.42
CA GLN A 32 -46.57 -2.38 -43.28
C GLN A 32 -46.92 -2.67 -41.81
N ALA A 33 -45.90 -2.72 -40.94
CA ALA A 33 -46.11 -2.90 -39.50
C ALA A 33 -46.87 -1.73 -38.86
N GLY A 34 -46.64 -0.50 -39.32
CA GLY A 34 -47.41 0.69 -38.93
C GLY A 34 -48.88 0.58 -39.33
N ARG A 35 -49.15 0.26 -40.61
CA ARG A 35 -50.51 0.05 -41.14
C ARG A 35 -51.27 -1.03 -40.40
N LEU A 36 -50.62 -2.14 -40.08
CA LEU A 36 -51.20 -3.22 -39.26
C LEU A 36 -51.58 -2.75 -37.85
N THR A 37 -50.77 -1.89 -37.22
CA THR A 37 -51.10 -1.31 -35.90
C THR A 37 -52.29 -0.37 -36.00
N THR A 38 -52.32 0.50 -37.01
CA THR A 38 -53.45 1.41 -37.24
C THR A 38 -54.74 0.62 -37.50
N ALA A 39 -54.69 -0.39 -38.37
CA ALA A 39 -55.83 -1.26 -38.66
C ALA A 39 -56.32 -2.01 -37.40
N ALA A 40 -55.41 -2.55 -36.59
CA ALA A 40 -55.78 -3.26 -35.36
C ALA A 40 -56.46 -2.36 -34.32
N LYS A 41 -56.18 -1.05 -34.34
CA LYS A 41 -56.85 -0.04 -33.49
C LYS A 41 -58.19 0.43 -34.05
N ALA A 42 -58.36 0.39 -35.37
CA ALA A 42 -59.53 0.94 -36.06
C ALA A 42 -60.78 0.04 -35.96
N PHE A 43 -60.60 -1.27 -35.77
CA PHE A 43 -61.72 -2.20 -35.68
C PHE A 43 -62.05 -2.54 -34.24
N HIS A 44 -63.31 -2.31 -33.87
CA HIS A 44 -63.81 -2.54 -32.53
C HIS A 44 -64.82 -3.71 -32.48
N THR A 45 -65.40 -4.09 -33.61
CA THR A 45 -66.35 -5.22 -33.65
C THR A 45 -65.65 -6.53 -33.98
N SER A 46 -66.04 -7.61 -33.31
CA SER A 46 -65.51 -8.96 -33.59
C SER A 46 -65.68 -9.36 -35.06
N ARG A 47 -66.78 -8.96 -35.70
CA ARG A 47 -67.07 -9.31 -37.10
C ARG A 47 -66.05 -8.69 -38.07
N GLU A 48 -65.71 -7.42 -37.89
CA GLU A 48 -64.74 -6.73 -38.75
C GLU A 48 -63.33 -7.27 -38.56
N VAL A 49 -62.92 -7.50 -37.31
CA VAL A 49 -61.61 -8.08 -36.97
C VAL A 49 -61.43 -9.44 -37.65
N LEU A 50 -62.44 -10.30 -37.60
CA LEU A 50 -62.41 -11.63 -38.24
C LEU A 50 -62.38 -11.54 -39.76
N ALA A 51 -63.15 -10.62 -40.35
CA ALA A 51 -63.18 -10.41 -41.78
C ALA A 51 -61.81 -9.95 -42.32
N VAL A 52 -61.17 -9.00 -41.64
CA VAL A 52 -59.83 -8.52 -42.00
C VAL A 52 -58.79 -9.63 -41.82
N PHE A 53 -58.83 -10.34 -40.69
CA PHE A 53 -57.90 -11.44 -40.43
C PHE A 53 -57.97 -12.54 -41.50
N ASN A 54 -59.18 -12.99 -41.86
CA ASN A 54 -59.36 -14.03 -42.88
C ASN A 54 -58.87 -13.59 -44.25
N ARG A 55 -59.13 -12.32 -44.63
CA ARG A 55 -58.65 -11.76 -45.90
C ARG A 55 -57.13 -11.59 -45.91
N LEU A 56 -56.52 -11.19 -44.79
CA LEU A 56 -55.07 -11.20 -44.65
C LEU A 56 -54.52 -12.61 -44.79
N ALA A 57 -55.11 -13.60 -44.12
CA ALA A 57 -54.65 -14.99 -44.12
C ALA A 57 -54.69 -15.63 -45.51
N ALA A 58 -55.70 -15.31 -46.33
CA ALA A 58 -55.85 -15.81 -47.70
C ALA A 58 -54.88 -15.19 -48.73
N GLY A 59 -54.25 -14.05 -48.40
CA GLY A 59 -53.35 -13.33 -49.31
C GLY A 59 -51.95 -13.97 -49.45
N LYS A 60 -51.15 -13.48 -50.42
CA LYS A 60 -49.75 -13.89 -50.57
C LYS A 60 -48.92 -13.46 -49.35
N GLY A 61 -48.29 -14.42 -48.66
CA GLY A 61 -47.64 -14.19 -47.36
C GLY A 61 -48.64 -13.95 -46.22
N GLY A 62 -49.88 -14.40 -46.42
CA GLY A 62 -51.03 -14.06 -45.61
C GLY A 62 -50.96 -14.53 -44.17
N HIS A 63 -50.40 -15.72 -43.93
CA HIS A 63 -50.22 -16.24 -42.56
C HIS A 63 -49.41 -15.29 -41.68
N ARG A 64 -48.29 -14.77 -42.21
CA ARG A 64 -47.43 -13.81 -41.50
C ARG A 64 -48.18 -12.52 -41.19
N LEU A 65 -48.90 -11.96 -42.15
CA LEU A 65 -49.63 -10.70 -41.99
C LEU A 65 -50.80 -10.84 -41.02
N ALA A 66 -51.56 -11.93 -41.12
CA ALA A 66 -52.66 -12.24 -40.22
C ALA A 66 -52.17 -12.39 -38.77
N LEU A 67 -51.06 -13.12 -38.55
CA LEU A 67 -50.46 -13.25 -37.22
C LEU A 67 -49.88 -11.92 -36.71
N GLN A 68 -49.27 -11.09 -37.56
CA GLN A 68 -48.82 -9.74 -37.15
C GLN A 68 -50.00 -8.83 -36.77
N PHE A 69 -51.14 -8.97 -37.43
CA PHE A 69 -52.38 -8.27 -37.09
C PHE A 69 -52.90 -8.74 -35.73
N ALA A 70 -53.03 -10.06 -35.52
CA ALA A 70 -53.42 -10.63 -34.22
C ALA A 70 -52.47 -10.21 -33.09
N ALA A 71 -51.16 -10.17 -33.34
CA ALA A 71 -50.14 -9.70 -32.40
C ALA A 71 -50.32 -8.23 -31.97
N ARG A 72 -51.17 -7.44 -32.63
CA ARG A 72 -51.38 -6.00 -32.39
C ARG A 72 -52.78 -5.65 -31.88
N MET A 73 -53.71 -6.61 -31.86
CA MET A 73 -55.08 -6.38 -31.39
C MET A 73 -55.10 -5.95 -29.91
N PRO A 74 -55.95 -5.00 -29.50
CA PRO A 74 -56.16 -4.70 -28.08
C PRO A 74 -56.79 -5.90 -27.35
N THR A 75 -56.62 -5.95 -26.03
CA THR A 75 -57.30 -6.89 -25.14
C THR A 75 -58.63 -6.27 -24.66
N PRO A 76 -59.75 -7.00 -24.61
CA PRO A 76 -59.90 -8.43 -24.88
C PRO A 76 -59.90 -8.77 -26.38
N MET A 77 -59.28 -9.90 -26.73
CA MET A 77 -59.24 -10.37 -28.11
C MET A 77 -60.53 -11.13 -28.46
N PRO A 78 -61.14 -10.94 -29.65
CA PRO A 78 -62.32 -11.71 -30.05
C PRO A 78 -62.06 -13.23 -30.06
N THR A 79 -62.91 -14.04 -29.44
CA THR A 79 -62.76 -15.51 -29.35
C THR A 79 -62.59 -16.19 -30.71
N GLY A 80 -63.30 -15.72 -31.73
CA GLY A 80 -63.15 -16.24 -33.09
C GLY A 80 -61.74 -16.05 -33.66
N LEU A 81 -61.03 -14.98 -33.26
CA LEU A 81 -59.69 -14.70 -33.75
C LEU A 81 -58.68 -15.70 -33.18
N ILE A 82 -58.95 -16.18 -31.97
CA ILE A 82 -58.14 -17.17 -31.27
C ILE A 82 -58.23 -18.53 -31.98
N LEU A 83 -59.45 -18.94 -32.33
CA LEU A 83 -59.70 -20.18 -33.08
C LEU A 83 -59.06 -20.14 -34.48
N LEU A 84 -59.13 -18.99 -35.17
CA LEU A 84 -58.56 -18.83 -36.51
C LEU A 84 -57.03 -18.66 -36.51
N SER A 85 -56.47 -18.10 -35.43
CA SER A 85 -55.02 -17.89 -35.32
C SER A 85 -54.27 -19.18 -34.98
N ALA A 86 -54.90 -20.10 -34.23
CA ALA A 86 -54.23 -21.31 -33.77
C ALA A 86 -53.65 -22.17 -34.93
N PRO A 87 -54.38 -22.51 -36.00
CA PRO A 87 -53.82 -23.26 -37.13
C PRO A 87 -52.63 -22.55 -37.79
N LEU A 88 -52.65 -21.22 -37.87
CA LEU A 88 -51.58 -20.43 -38.50
C LEU A 88 -50.28 -20.47 -37.69
N LEU A 89 -50.32 -20.78 -36.39
CA LEU A 89 -49.11 -20.99 -35.58
C LEU A 89 -48.30 -22.21 -36.04
N GLN A 90 -48.90 -23.14 -36.78
CA GLN A 90 -48.21 -24.30 -37.34
C GLN A 90 -47.45 -23.97 -38.64
N ALA A 91 -47.76 -22.82 -39.25
CA ALA A 91 -47.25 -22.46 -40.56
C ALA A 91 -45.73 -22.23 -40.54
N ARG A 92 -45.00 -23.00 -41.35
CA ARG A 92 -43.51 -23.00 -41.38
C ARG A 92 -42.93 -21.74 -42.01
N ASP A 93 -43.70 -21.03 -42.83
CA ASP A 93 -43.33 -19.77 -43.48
C ASP A 93 -43.34 -18.57 -42.52
N VAL A 94 -43.82 -18.76 -41.27
CA VAL A 94 -43.86 -17.72 -40.24
C VAL A 94 -42.69 -17.87 -39.27
N SER A 95 -42.00 -16.75 -38.98
CA SER A 95 -40.86 -16.76 -38.07
C SER A 95 -41.25 -17.28 -36.67
N PRO A 96 -40.42 -18.11 -36.03
CA PRO A 96 -40.75 -18.68 -34.72
C PRO A 96 -41.01 -17.61 -33.64
N HIS A 97 -40.27 -16.50 -33.67
CA HIS A 97 -40.47 -15.37 -32.75
C HIS A 97 -41.87 -14.75 -32.86
N LEU A 98 -42.38 -14.56 -34.09
CA LEU A 98 -43.72 -14.02 -34.28
C LEU A 98 -44.79 -14.99 -33.78
N ARG A 99 -44.62 -16.29 -34.05
CA ARG A 99 -45.52 -17.34 -33.57
C ARG A 99 -45.59 -17.40 -32.04
N VAL A 100 -44.45 -17.34 -31.35
CA VAL A 100 -44.39 -17.30 -29.89
C VAL A 100 -45.05 -16.03 -29.34
N ASN A 101 -44.77 -14.88 -29.93
CA ASN A 101 -45.37 -13.61 -29.48
C ASN A 101 -46.90 -13.66 -29.61
N VAL A 102 -47.43 -14.08 -30.77
CA VAL A 102 -48.87 -14.23 -30.96
C VAL A 102 -49.46 -15.24 -29.99
N ALA A 103 -48.85 -16.42 -29.86
CA ALA A 103 -49.29 -17.43 -28.91
C ALA A 103 -49.33 -16.87 -27.48
N GLY A 104 -48.33 -16.07 -27.07
CA GLY A 104 -48.32 -15.40 -25.77
C GLY A 104 -49.52 -14.50 -25.58
N ARG A 105 -49.84 -13.66 -26.58
CA ARG A 105 -51.04 -12.79 -26.54
C ARG A 105 -52.35 -13.59 -26.52
N LEU A 106 -52.43 -14.67 -27.30
CA LEU A 106 -53.61 -15.55 -27.32
C LEU A 106 -53.81 -16.23 -25.96
N VAL A 107 -52.75 -16.75 -25.35
CA VAL A 107 -52.79 -17.35 -24.01
C VAL A 107 -53.20 -16.32 -22.96
N SER A 108 -52.63 -15.12 -22.99
CA SER A 108 -53.01 -14.04 -22.06
C SER A 108 -54.45 -13.53 -22.22
N ALA A 109 -55.08 -13.77 -23.36
CA ALA A 109 -56.47 -13.36 -23.63
C ALA A 109 -57.51 -14.44 -23.26
N MET A 110 -57.08 -15.65 -22.94
CA MET A 110 -57.96 -16.79 -22.63
C MET A 110 -58.03 -17.05 -21.12
N PRO A 111 -59.14 -17.65 -20.63
CA PRO A 111 -59.17 -18.22 -19.29
C PRO A 111 -58.05 -19.25 -19.11
N ASP A 112 -57.39 -19.25 -17.96
CA ASP A 112 -56.30 -20.17 -17.62
C ASP A 112 -56.84 -21.57 -17.31
N ARG A 113 -57.30 -22.26 -18.36
CA ARG A 113 -57.82 -23.63 -18.29
C ARG A 113 -57.21 -24.49 -19.40
N PRO A 114 -56.99 -25.80 -19.16
CA PRO A 114 -56.42 -26.73 -20.14
C PRO A 114 -57.15 -26.75 -21.49
N GLU A 115 -58.47 -26.64 -21.49
CA GLU A 115 -59.31 -26.68 -22.69
C GLU A 115 -59.09 -25.43 -23.57
N SER A 116 -58.72 -24.31 -22.96
CA SER A 116 -58.54 -23.01 -23.61
C SER A 116 -57.11 -22.82 -24.13
N ILE A 117 -56.11 -23.14 -23.31
CA ILE A 117 -54.68 -22.93 -23.63
C ILE A 117 -54.12 -24.10 -24.45
N GLY A 118 -54.60 -25.32 -24.20
CA GLY A 118 -54.11 -26.54 -24.84
C GLY A 118 -54.09 -26.48 -26.38
N PRO A 119 -55.16 -26.03 -27.07
CA PRO A 119 -55.16 -25.90 -28.53
C PRO A 119 -54.07 -24.96 -29.07
N ILE A 120 -53.82 -23.83 -28.41
CA ILE A 120 -52.81 -22.84 -28.81
C ILE A 120 -51.41 -23.44 -28.65
N VAL A 121 -51.16 -24.07 -27.51
CA VAL A 121 -49.89 -24.74 -27.22
C VAL A 121 -49.64 -25.90 -28.20
N ARG A 122 -50.64 -26.75 -28.44
CA ARG A 122 -50.55 -27.85 -29.41
C ARG A 122 -50.23 -27.33 -30.81
N ALA A 123 -50.85 -26.24 -31.24
CA ALA A 123 -50.55 -25.65 -32.53
C ALA A 123 -49.15 -25.03 -32.59
N LEU A 124 -48.71 -24.30 -31.55
CA LEU A 124 -47.37 -23.72 -31.52
C LEU A 124 -46.26 -24.79 -31.55
N THR A 125 -46.54 -25.96 -30.99
CA THR A 125 -45.58 -27.07 -30.83
C THR A 125 -45.75 -28.19 -31.85
N ALA A 126 -46.72 -28.08 -32.76
CA ALA A 126 -47.01 -29.08 -33.76
C ALA A 126 -45.78 -29.38 -34.65
N GLY A 127 -45.46 -30.66 -34.81
CA GLY A 127 -44.34 -31.11 -35.63
C GLY A 127 -42.95 -30.82 -35.06
N LEU A 128 -42.83 -30.33 -33.82
CA LEU A 128 -41.56 -30.14 -33.14
C LEU A 128 -41.17 -31.43 -32.37
N GLY A 129 -39.88 -31.77 -32.39
CA GLY A 129 -39.34 -32.82 -31.51
C GLY A 129 -39.33 -32.37 -30.05
N LYS A 130 -39.31 -33.32 -29.10
CA LYS A 130 -39.43 -33.07 -27.64
C LYS A 130 -38.60 -31.88 -27.11
N VAL A 131 -37.32 -31.80 -27.51
CA VAL A 131 -36.41 -30.72 -27.12
C VAL A 131 -36.87 -29.35 -27.62
N ARG A 132 -37.25 -29.26 -28.91
CA ARG A 132 -37.75 -28.01 -29.51
C ARG A 132 -39.14 -27.63 -28.98
N THR A 133 -39.95 -28.61 -28.61
CA THR A 133 -41.23 -28.40 -27.92
C THR A 133 -40.99 -27.73 -26.58
N LEU A 134 -40.11 -28.29 -25.74
CA LEU A 134 -39.77 -27.69 -24.45
C LEU A 134 -39.22 -26.26 -24.61
N GLU A 135 -38.25 -26.06 -25.51
CA GLU A 135 -37.68 -24.73 -25.78
C GLU A 135 -38.77 -23.72 -26.16
N ARG A 136 -39.71 -24.14 -27.02
CA ARG A 136 -40.84 -23.31 -27.48
C ARG A 136 -41.81 -22.97 -26.35
N LEU A 137 -42.07 -23.91 -25.44
CA LEU A 137 -42.93 -23.71 -24.27
C LEU A 137 -42.30 -22.74 -23.26
N VAL A 138 -41.00 -22.85 -22.98
CA VAL A 138 -40.28 -21.93 -22.10
C VAL A 138 -40.24 -20.51 -22.71
N GLN A 139 -40.01 -20.41 -24.02
CA GLN A 139 -40.12 -19.14 -24.74
C GLN A 139 -41.52 -18.52 -24.64
N LEU A 140 -42.58 -19.34 -24.68
CA LEU A 140 -43.95 -18.88 -24.47
C LEU A 140 -44.20 -18.43 -23.03
N GLN A 141 -43.75 -19.20 -22.04
CA GLN A 141 -43.88 -18.91 -20.61
C GLN A 141 -43.27 -17.55 -20.26
N SER A 142 -42.07 -17.24 -20.75
CA SER A 142 -41.42 -15.92 -20.56
C SER A 142 -42.19 -14.72 -21.17
N ARG A 143 -43.23 -14.94 -21.97
CA ARG A 143 -44.05 -13.90 -22.61
C ARG A 143 -45.42 -13.72 -21.97
N VAL A 144 -45.80 -14.61 -21.06
CA VAL A 144 -47.10 -14.60 -20.38
C VAL A 144 -46.87 -14.28 -18.91
N ALA A 145 -47.58 -13.28 -18.38
CA ALA A 145 -47.32 -12.80 -17.02
C ALA A 145 -47.57 -13.88 -15.94
N LYS A 146 -48.68 -14.63 -16.03
CA LYS A 146 -49.03 -15.78 -15.16
C LYS A 146 -49.97 -16.74 -15.90
N SER A 147 -49.71 -18.04 -15.89
CA SER A 147 -50.64 -19.10 -16.32
C SER A 147 -50.23 -20.44 -15.72
N GLU A 148 -51.02 -20.95 -14.76
CA GLU A 148 -50.81 -22.24 -14.11
C GLU A 148 -50.92 -23.40 -15.10
N THR A 149 -51.80 -23.29 -16.10
CA THR A 149 -51.93 -24.32 -17.14
C THR A 149 -50.66 -24.40 -17.98
N LEU A 150 -50.11 -23.25 -18.40
CA LEU A 150 -48.86 -23.22 -19.15
C LEU A 150 -47.69 -23.73 -18.31
N ASP A 151 -47.63 -23.37 -17.03
CA ASP A 151 -46.61 -23.84 -16.10
C ASP A 151 -46.65 -25.37 -15.95
N LYS A 152 -47.85 -25.97 -15.82
CA LYS A 152 -48.03 -27.43 -15.80
C LYS A 152 -47.58 -28.08 -17.12
N LEU A 153 -47.91 -27.48 -18.26
CA LEU A 153 -47.48 -27.99 -19.57
C LEU A 153 -45.95 -27.91 -19.76
N VAL A 154 -45.31 -26.85 -19.25
CA VAL A 154 -43.84 -26.73 -19.23
C VAL A 154 -43.25 -27.81 -18.33
N ALA A 155 -43.75 -27.97 -17.10
CA ALA A 155 -43.27 -28.98 -16.15
C ALA A 155 -43.40 -30.41 -16.70
N ASP A 156 -44.54 -30.74 -17.32
CA ASP A 156 -44.76 -32.03 -17.98
C ASP A 156 -43.79 -32.26 -19.15
N ALA A 157 -43.53 -31.23 -19.95
CA ALA A 157 -42.58 -31.30 -21.05
C ALA A 157 -41.14 -31.44 -20.56
N GLU A 158 -40.78 -30.78 -19.46
CA GLU A 158 -39.47 -30.90 -18.80
C GLU A 158 -39.24 -32.30 -18.26
N ALA A 159 -40.23 -32.88 -17.57
CA ALA A 159 -40.15 -34.23 -17.02
C ALA A 159 -39.97 -35.30 -18.12
N LYS A 160 -40.52 -35.06 -19.32
CA LYS A 160 -40.49 -36.01 -20.45
C LYS A 160 -39.30 -35.79 -21.41
N THR A 161 -38.56 -34.70 -21.26
CA THR A 161 -37.50 -34.31 -22.20
C THR A 161 -36.13 -34.46 -21.58
N GLN A 162 -35.35 -35.40 -22.09
CA GLN A 162 -33.94 -35.53 -21.74
C GLN A 162 -33.08 -34.63 -22.64
N LEU A 163 -32.33 -33.74 -22.02
CA LEU A 163 -31.34 -32.86 -22.63
C LEU A 163 -29.96 -33.53 -22.55
N LYS A 164 -29.11 -33.31 -23.57
CA LYS A 164 -27.74 -33.81 -23.58
C LYS A 164 -26.80 -32.81 -22.94
N CYS A 165 -25.95 -33.26 -22.02
CA CYS A 165 -24.81 -32.48 -21.54
C CYS A 165 -23.82 -32.22 -22.68
N PRO A 166 -23.37 -30.98 -22.93
CA PRO A 166 -22.45 -30.68 -24.03
C PRO A 166 -21.02 -31.19 -23.81
N LYS A 167 -20.64 -31.52 -22.57
CA LYS A 167 -19.28 -32.02 -22.24
C LYS A 167 -19.22 -33.55 -22.23
N CYS A 168 -20.14 -34.22 -21.53
CA CYS A 168 -20.11 -35.69 -21.37
C CYS A 168 -21.24 -36.44 -22.10
N LEU A 169 -22.13 -35.72 -22.79
CA LEU A 169 -23.26 -36.29 -23.56
C LEU A 169 -24.32 -37.04 -22.74
N ALA A 170 -24.24 -37.01 -21.40
CA ALA A 170 -25.27 -37.57 -20.51
C ALA A 170 -26.66 -37.01 -20.82
N ARG A 171 -27.67 -37.87 -20.84
CA ARG A 171 -29.07 -37.51 -21.11
C ARG A 171 -29.83 -37.39 -19.80
N LEU A 172 -30.26 -36.19 -19.47
CA LEU A 172 -30.83 -35.83 -18.17
C LEU A 172 -32.04 -34.93 -18.36
N THR A 173 -33.02 -34.96 -17.46
CA THR A 173 -34.07 -33.93 -17.45
C THR A 173 -33.46 -32.55 -17.19
N ARG A 174 -34.15 -31.45 -17.50
CA ARG A 174 -33.59 -30.11 -17.28
C ARG A 174 -33.12 -29.86 -15.83
N PRO A 175 -33.89 -30.21 -14.77
CA PRO A 175 -33.44 -30.04 -13.39
C PRO A 175 -32.20 -30.89 -13.05
N GLU A 176 -32.15 -32.12 -13.54
CA GLU A 176 -30.98 -33.00 -13.36
C GLU A 176 -29.77 -32.51 -14.15
N LEU A 177 -29.98 -31.98 -15.36
CA LEU A 177 -28.93 -31.41 -16.19
C LEU A 177 -28.30 -30.19 -15.51
N ILE A 178 -29.11 -29.30 -14.90
CA ILE A 178 -28.60 -28.14 -14.15
C ILE A 178 -27.69 -28.61 -13.01
N LYS A 179 -28.18 -29.55 -12.20
CA LYS A 179 -27.39 -30.13 -11.09
C LYS A 179 -26.12 -30.80 -11.61
N HIS A 180 -26.21 -31.54 -12.72
CA HIS A 180 -25.09 -32.24 -13.32
C HIS A 180 -24.04 -31.30 -13.93
N LEU A 181 -24.47 -30.27 -14.67
CA LEU A 181 -23.59 -29.26 -15.27
C LEU A 181 -22.75 -28.59 -14.20
N TRP A 182 -23.36 -28.24 -13.07
CA TRP A 182 -22.66 -27.68 -11.93
C TRP A 182 -21.73 -28.71 -11.27
N ALA A 183 -22.26 -29.85 -10.84
CA ALA A 183 -21.52 -30.83 -10.05
C ALA A 183 -20.36 -31.49 -10.81
N LYS A 184 -20.52 -31.78 -12.11
CA LYS A 184 -19.49 -32.50 -12.89
C LYS A 184 -18.65 -31.59 -13.78
N HIS A 185 -19.17 -30.44 -14.20
CA HIS A 185 -18.52 -29.61 -15.24
C HIS A 185 -18.34 -28.15 -14.84
N ARG A 186 -18.83 -27.71 -13.68
CA ARG A 186 -18.80 -26.31 -13.23
C ARG A 186 -19.38 -25.35 -14.28
N LEU A 187 -20.42 -25.78 -15.00
CA LEU A 187 -21.14 -24.97 -15.98
C LEU A 187 -22.49 -24.49 -15.44
N VAL A 188 -22.94 -23.32 -15.90
CA VAL A 188 -24.24 -22.73 -15.55
C VAL A 188 -25.20 -22.90 -16.71
N TYR A 189 -26.47 -23.21 -16.43
CA TYR A 189 -27.49 -23.30 -17.47
C TYR A 189 -28.27 -21.99 -17.58
N GLU A 190 -27.96 -21.17 -18.59
CA GLU A 190 -28.57 -19.86 -18.81
C GLU A 190 -29.10 -19.76 -20.25
N GLY A 191 -30.32 -19.23 -20.42
CA GLY A 191 -30.90 -19.00 -21.75
C GLY A 191 -31.12 -20.27 -22.59
N GLY A 192 -31.25 -21.43 -21.94
CA GLY A 192 -31.46 -22.72 -22.61
C GLY A 192 -30.17 -23.46 -23.00
N GLY A 193 -29.00 -22.96 -22.62
CA GLY A 193 -27.71 -23.60 -22.89
C GLY A 193 -26.78 -23.62 -21.69
N ALA A 194 -25.79 -24.50 -21.70
CA ALA A 194 -24.70 -24.48 -20.73
C ALA A 194 -23.68 -23.40 -21.11
N ARG A 195 -23.26 -22.58 -20.14
CA ARG A 195 -22.28 -21.51 -20.29
C ARG A 195 -21.20 -21.64 -19.22
N GLU A 196 -20.02 -21.12 -19.54
CA GLU A 196 -18.94 -21.00 -18.57
C GLU A 196 -19.24 -19.87 -17.59
N PRO A 197 -18.93 -20.02 -16.28
CA PRO A 197 -19.25 -19.00 -15.28
C PRO A 197 -18.44 -17.71 -15.42
N GLY A 198 -17.20 -17.79 -15.92
CA GLY A 198 -16.27 -16.65 -16.02
C GLY A 198 -16.87 -15.46 -16.79
N PRO A 199 -17.34 -15.64 -18.04
CA PRO A 199 -17.97 -14.57 -18.82
C PRO A 199 -19.26 -13.99 -18.22
N LEU A 200 -19.87 -14.62 -17.21
CA LEU A 200 -21.01 -14.06 -16.48
C LEU A 200 -20.55 -13.07 -15.42
N VAL A 201 -19.54 -13.45 -14.63
CA VAL A 201 -18.91 -12.56 -13.64
C VAL A 201 -18.27 -11.38 -14.35
N GLU A 202 -17.56 -11.59 -15.46
CA GLU A 202 -16.95 -10.51 -16.24
C GLU A 202 -17.98 -9.51 -16.73
N ARG A 203 -19.12 -9.97 -17.28
CA ARG A 203 -20.20 -9.08 -17.71
C ARG A 203 -20.83 -8.31 -16.55
N ALA A 204 -21.00 -8.94 -15.39
CA ALA A 204 -21.52 -8.25 -14.21
C ALA A 204 -20.55 -7.18 -13.71
N VAL A 205 -19.24 -7.48 -13.69
CA VAL A 205 -18.20 -6.49 -13.37
C VAL A 205 -18.19 -5.35 -14.40
N GLU A 206 -18.26 -5.65 -15.69
CA GLU A 206 -18.36 -4.64 -16.76
C GLU A 206 -19.61 -3.75 -16.58
N GLN A 207 -20.75 -4.32 -16.24
CA GLN A 207 -21.97 -3.57 -15.95
C GLN A 207 -21.80 -2.64 -14.75
N PHE A 208 -21.26 -3.15 -13.64
CA PHE A 208 -20.97 -2.34 -12.45
C PHE A 208 -19.98 -1.20 -12.78
N THR A 209 -18.88 -1.49 -13.47
CA THR A 209 -17.88 -0.46 -13.83
C THR A 209 -18.46 0.62 -14.74
N ALA A 210 -19.45 0.28 -15.57
CA ALA A 210 -20.15 1.22 -16.43
C ALA A 210 -21.23 2.05 -15.69
N SER A 211 -22.04 1.44 -14.83
CA SER A 211 -23.16 2.11 -14.14
C SER A 211 -22.75 2.80 -12.84
N ARG A 212 -21.79 2.22 -12.10
CA ARG A 212 -21.39 2.57 -10.74
C ARG A 212 -22.54 2.52 -9.72
N GLU A 213 -23.59 1.76 -10.02
CA GLU A 213 -24.73 1.58 -9.12
C GLU A 213 -24.41 0.52 -8.05
N PRO A 214 -24.66 0.79 -6.75
CA PRO A 214 -24.38 -0.17 -5.68
C PRO A 214 -25.09 -1.51 -5.86
N GLU A 215 -26.31 -1.53 -6.40
CA GLU A 215 -27.06 -2.78 -6.62
C GLU A 215 -26.34 -3.74 -7.58
N GLU A 216 -25.55 -3.22 -8.53
CA GLU A 216 -24.78 -4.06 -9.45
C GLU A 216 -23.54 -4.67 -8.78
N ILE A 217 -22.99 -4.06 -7.72
CA ILE A 217 -21.90 -4.70 -6.94
C ILE A 217 -22.44 -5.89 -6.16
N ASP A 218 -23.59 -5.72 -5.50
CA ASP A 218 -24.27 -6.80 -4.76
C ASP A 218 -24.60 -7.96 -5.69
N ARG A 219 -24.97 -7.65 -6.93
CA ARG A 219 -25.19 -8.64 -7.98
C ARG A 219 -23.90 -9.36 -8.38
N VAL A 220 -22.77 -8.67 -8.51
CA VAL A 220 -21.47 -9.31 -8.77
C VAL A 220 -21.11 -10.27 -7.62
N TYR A 221 -21.32 -9.85 -6.36
CA TYR A 221 -21.11 -10.72 -5.20
C TYR A 221 -22.03 -11.94 -5.23
N ALA A 222 -23.33 -11.74 -5.40
CA ALA A 222 -24.31 -12.83 -5.43
C ALA A 222 -24.00 -13.84 -6.55
N ILE A 223 -23.66 -13.36 -7.75
CA ILE A 223 -23.27 -14.22 -8.87
C ILE A 223 -21.96 -14.94 -8.54
N THR A 224 -20.97 -14.27 -7.98
CA THR A 224 -19.68 -14.89 -7.69
C THR A 224 -19.77 -15.92 -6.58
N GLU A 225 -20.48 -15.63 -5.47
CA GLU A 225 -20.72 -16.56 -4.37
C GLU A 225 -21.47 -17.80 -4.86
N GLN A 226 -22.48 -17.62 -5.72
CA GLN A 226 -23.23 -18.72 -6.32
C GLN A 226 -22.36 -19.57 -7.28
N LEU A 227 -21.47 -18.94 -8.04
CA LEU A 227 -20.71 -19.56 -9.13
C LEU A 227 -19.27 -19.93 -8.77
N TYR A 228 -18.80 -19.54 -7.60
CA TYR A 228 -17.47 -19.80 -7.09
C TYR A 228 -17.53 -19.78 -5.57
N ALA A 229 -18.00 -20.87 -4.96
CA ALA A 229 -18.11 -20.98 -3.50
C ALA A 229 -16.77 -20.75 -2.77
N ASP A 230 -15.65 -21.00 -3.45
CA ASP A 230 -14.30 -20.78 -2.95
C ASP A 230 -13.73 -19.39 -3.31
N ALA A 231 -14.47 -18.57 -4.06
CA ALA A 231 -14.00 -17.23 -4.42
C ALA A 231 -14.08 -16.32 -3.21
N GLU A 232 -12.91 -15.88 -2.76
CA GLU A 232 -12.82 -14.92 -1.68
C GLU A 232 -13.28 -13.53 -2.17
N PRO A 233 -13.98 -12.74 -1.34
CA PRO A 233 -14.40 -11.37 -1.66
C PRO A 233 -13.30 -10.48 -2.25
N ARG A 234 -12.04 -10.70 -1.85
CA ARG A 234 -10.87 -9.99 -2.40
C ARG A 234 -10.72 -10.14 -3.91
N GLN A 235 -11.07 -11.30 -4.47
CA GLN A 235 -10.91 -11.57 -5.91
C GLN A 235 -11.89 -10.74 -6.74
N ILE A 236 -13.08 -10.48 -6.21
CA ILE A 236 -14.10 -9.62 -6.82
C ILE A 236 -13.60 -8.17 -6.83
N HIS A 237 -13.14 -7.66 -5.68
CA HIS A 237 -12.54 -6.32 -5.61
C HIS A 237 -11.34 -6.15 -6.55
N GLN A 238 -10.47 -7.18 -6.67
CA GLN A 238 -9.35 -7.16 -7.63
C GLN A 238 -9.84 -7.05 -9.08
N ALA A 239 -10.87 -7.82 -9.46
CA ALA A 239 -11.45 -7.77 -10.79
C ALA A 239 -12.09 -6.41 -11.11
N ILE A 240 -12.69 -5.75 -10.13
CA ILE A 240 -13.23 -4.39 -10.26
C ILE A 240 -12.10 -3.37 -10.41
N LEU A 241 -11.11 -3.41 -9.51
CA LEU A 241 -10.01 -2.44 -9.47
C LEU A 241 -9.11 -2.49 -10.70
N SER A 242 -8.85 -3.69 -11.25
CA SER A 242 -8.10 -3.84 -12.50
C SER A 242 -8.74 -3.11 -13.70
N ARG A 243 -10.04 -2.79 -13.66
CA ARG A 243 -10.76 -2.05 -14.70
C ARG A 243 -10.97 -0.58 -14.37
N MET A 244 -11.17 -0.24 -13.09
CA MET A 244 -11.45 1.13 -12.65
C MET A 244 -10.18 1.94 -12.32
N GLY A 245 -9.06 1.28 -12.07
CA GLY A 245 -7.82 1.92 -11.62
C GLY A 245 -7.81 2.28 -10.14
N ARG A 246 -6.71 2.90 -9.70
CA ARG A 246 -6.35 3.12 -8.29
C ARG A 246 -7.29 4.09 -7.53
N GLN A 247 -8.08 4.90 -8.24
CA GLN A 247 -8.91 5.95 -7.63
C GLN A 247 -10.21 5.45 -6.97
N HIS A 248 -10.46 4.14 -7.00
CA HIS A 248 -11.66 3.55 -6.41
C HIS A 248 -11.48 3.29 -4.90
N ALA A 249 -12.53 3.50 -4.10
CA ALA A 249 -12.50 3.36 -2.64
C ALA A 249 -12.05 1.96 -2.16
N ASP A 250 -12.29 0.92 -2.95
CA ASP A 250 -11.87 -0.46 -2.63
C ASP A 250 -10.35 -0.65 -2.66
N ALA A 251 -9.59 0.25 -3.29
CA ALA A 251 -8.13 0.16 -3.32
C ALA A 251 -7.55 0.22 -1.90
N ASP A 252 -8.12 1.07 -1.03
CA ASP A 252 -7.69 1.21 0.35
C ASP A 252 -7.99 -0.05 1.18
N LEU A 253 -9.13 -0.71 0.93
CA LEU A 253 -9.50 -1.97 1.58
C LEU A 253 -8.53 -3.10 1.22
N LEU A 254 -8.21 -3.26 -0.07
CA LEU A 254 -7.22 -4.25 -0.50
C LEU A 254 -5.82 -3.91 0.02
N CYS A 255 -5.42 -2.64 0.01
CA CYS A 255 -4.14 -2.20 0.55
C CYS A 255 -4.03 -2.52 2.03
N LYS A 256 -5.07 -2.21 2.82
CA LYS A 256 -5.13 -2.55 4.24
C LYS A 256 -5.03 -4.06 4.48
N ALA A 257 -5.82 -4.86 3.77
CA ALA A 257 -5.79 -6.32 3.89
C ALA A 257 -4.42 -6.91 3.48
N ALA A 258 -3.80 -6.39 2.42
CA ALA A 258 -2.46 -6.77 2.02
C ALA A 258 -1.43 -6.39 3.10
N GLY A 259 -1.56 -5.19 3.68
CA GLY A 259 -0.70 -4.71 4.76
C GLY A 259 -0.76 -5.58 6.01
N GLU A 260 -1.96 -5.98 6.43
CA GLU A 260 -2.18 -6.92 7.55
C GLU A 260 -1.54 -8.29 7.28
N ALA A 261 -1.50 -8.73 6.02
CA ALA A 261 -0.85 -9.96 5.59
C ALA A 261 0.67 -9.82 5.34
N GLY A 262 1.24 -8.62 5.45
CA GLY A 262 2.66 -8.37 5.12
C GLY A 262 2.98 -8.46 3.62
N LEU A 263 1.98 -8.25 2.75
CA LEU A 263 2.05 -8.32 1.29
C LEU A 263 1.77 -6.95 0.67
N GLY A 264 2.10 -6.76 -0.60
CA GLY A 264 1.62 -5.62 -1.40
C GLY A 264 0.76 -6.07 -2.56
N LEU A 265 0.37 -5.14 -3.45
CA LEU A 265 -0.52 -5.41 -4.58
C LEU A 265 0.18 -5.11 -5.91
N CYS A 266 -0.10 -5.93 -6.93
CA CYS A 266 0.32 -5.63 -8.30
C CYS A 266 -0.39 -4.36 -8.84
N PRO A 267 0.31 -3.42 -9.49
CA PRO A 267 -0.34 -2.22 -10.06
C PRO A 267 -1.35 -2.48 -11.17
N SER A 268 -1.21 -3.61 -11.86
CA SER A 268 -2.05 -3.94 -13.03
C SER A 268 -3.28 -4.75 -12.63
N CYS A 269 -3.08 -5.90 -11.96
CA CYS A 269 -4.18 -6.81 -11.60
C CYS A 269 -4.55 -6.82 -10.11
N TYR A 270 -3.87 -6.06 -9.25
CA TYR A 270 -4.09 -6.01 -7.80
C TYR A 270 -3.95 -7.36 -7.09
N SER A 271 -3.33 -8.37 -7.71
CA SER A 271 -2.98 -9.62 -7.03
C SER A 271 -1.99 -9.33 -5.91
N THR A 272 -2.10 -10.06 -4.79
CA THR A 272 -1.12 -9.96 -3.70
C THR A 272 0.25 -10.45 -4.15
N LEU A 273 1.29 -9.68 -3.86
CA LEU A 273 2.68 -9.99 -4.15
C LEU A 273 3.52 -9.88 -2.87
N PRO A 274 4.59 -10.70 -2.71
CA PRO A 274 5.54 -10.47 -1.63
C PRO A 274 6.17 -9.07 -1.78
N PRO A 275 6.53 -8.39 -0.68
CA PRO A 275 7.20 -7.11 -0.78
C PRO A 275 8.56 -7.28 -1.46
N SER A 276 8.93 -6.32 -2.30
CA SER A 276 10.24 -6.30 -2.99
C SER A 276 11.41 -6.30 -2.03
N ILE A 277 11.22 -5.69 -0.85
CA ILE A 277 12.18 -5.72 0.24
C ILE A 277 11.52 -6.47 1.41
N PRO A 278 12.04 -7.64 1.81
CA PRO A 278 11.48 -8.34 2.96
C PRO A 278 11.70 -7.53 4.25
N PRO A 279 10.77 -7.59 5.21
CA PRO A 279 10.94 -6.89 6.48
C PRO A 279 12.13 -7.42 7.26
N THR A 280 12.87 -6.54 7.93
CA THR A 280 13.99 -6.92 8.79
C THR A 280 13.45 -7.66 10.03
N PRO A 281 14.03 -8.82 10.42
CA PRO A 281 13.52 -9.59 11.55
C PRO A 281 13.64 -8.80 12.86
N LEU A 282 12.57 -8.79 13.68
CA LEU A 282 12.50 -8.07 14.97
C LEU A 282 13.70 -8.41 15.88
N PRO A 283 14.18 -7.49 16.74
CA PRO A 283 15.27 -7.82 17.67
C PRO A 283 14.96 -9.05 18.55
N LEU A 284 16.00 -9.65 19.12
CA LEU A 284 15.82 -10.66 20.16
C LEU A 284 15.10 -10.03 21.36
N ALA A 285 14.18 -10.78 21.98
CA ALA A 285 13.47 -10.32 23.15
C ALA A 285 14.43 -10.26 24.32
N LEU A 286 14.57 -9.08 24.94
CA LEU A 286 15.48 -8.84 26.04
C LEU A 286 14.71 -8.23 27.21
N ALA A 287 14.58 -8.99 28.30
CA ALA A 287 13.93 -8.56 29.53
C ALA A 287 14.61 -9.23 30.73
N ASP A 288 14.80 -8.50 31.83
CA ASP A 288 15.28 -9.02 33.11
C ASP A 288 16.57 -9.86 33.03
N GLY A 289 17.51 -9.47 32.16
CA GLY A 289 18.74 -10.23 31.94
C GLY A 289 18.58 -11.53 31.17
N ARG A 290 17.46 -11.70 30.48
CA ARG A 290 17.14 -12.86 29.64
C ARG A 290 16.98 -12.40 28.18
N LEU A 291 17.79 -12.98 27.30
CA LEU A 291 17.77 -12.77 25.85
C LEU A 291 17.19 -14.02 25.18
N VAL A 292 16.11 -13.89 24.40
CA VAL A 292 15.39 -15.03 23.78
C VAL A 292 15.08 -14.76 22.31
N GLY A 293 15.29 -15.78 21.48
CA GLY A 293 14.75 -15.85 20.13
C GLY A 293 15.41 -16.94 19.28
N GLU A 294 14.70 -17.40 18.25
CA GLU A 294 15.16 -18.50 17.37
C GLU A 294 15.61 -19.72 18.20
N GLY A 295 14.81 -20.18 19.17
CA GLY A 295 15.17 -21.35 20.00
C GLY A 295 16.33 -21.16 20.98
N TYR A 296 17.12 -20.09 20.86
CA TYR A 296 18.17 -19.75 21.81
C TYR A 296 17.60 -18.94 23.00
N ARG A 297 18.08 -19.26 24.20
CA ARG A 297 17.87 -18.47 25.43
C ARG A 297 19.21 -18.27 26.11
N VAL A 298 19.56 -17.03 26.42
CA VAL A 298 20.74 -16.68 27.22
C VAL A 298 20.26 -15.90 28.44
N GLU A 299 20.53 -16.39 29.64
CA GLU A 299 20.05 -15.78 30.89
C GLU A 299 21.19 -15.59 31.89
N ALA A 300 21.32 -14.37 32.39
CA ALA A 300 22.30 -14.02 33.41
C ALA A 300 21.70 -14.18 34.82
N VAL A 301 21.86 -15.37 35.42
CA VAL A 301 21.32 -15.71 36.75
C VAL A 301 22.42 -15.60 37.81
N GLY A 302 22.43 -14.50 38.57
CA GLY A 302 23.41 -14.29 39.64
C GLY A 302 24.84 -14.28 39.10
N ARG A 303 25.64 -15.30 39.43
CA ARG A 303 27.02 -15.49 38.94
C ARG A 303 27.17 -16.50 37.79
N LYS A 304 26.07 -17.03 37.29
CA LYS A 304 26.04 -18.05 36.24
C LYS A 304 25.34 -17.49 35.00
N LEU A 305 25.74 -18.04 33.87
CA LEU A 305 25.02 -17.91 32.60
C LEU A 305 24.33 -19.24 32.34
N GLU A 306 23.04 -19.18 32.02
CA GLU A 306 22.29 -20.33 31.53
C GLU A 306 22.01 -20.11 30.04
N ILE A 307 22.51 -21.02 29.20
CA ILE A 307 22.33 -20.99 27.75
C ILE A 307 21.49 -22.21 27.37
N THR A 308 20.32 -21.98 26.77
CA THR A 308 19.51 -23.03 26.15
C THR A 308 19.62 -22.91 24.63
N TYR A 309 19.94 -24.02 23.98
CA TYR A 309 20.05 -24.12 22.53
C TYR A 309 18.72 -24.59 21.90
N PRO A 310 18.55 -24.51 20.56
CA PRO A 310 17.31 -24.89 19.89
C PRO A 310 16.89 -26.36 20.08
N ASP A 311 17.83 -27.25 20.43
CA ASP A 311 17.59 -28.65 20.77
C ASP A 311 17.19 -28.86 22.25
N ASN A 312 16.97 -27.78 22.99
CA ASN A 312 16.71 -27.72 24.43
C ASN A 312 17.86 -28.22 25.32
N SER A 313 19.08 -28.37 24.78
CA SER A 313 20.25 -28.60 25.62
C SER A 313 20.52 -27.36 26.48
N LEU A 314 20.81 -27.57 27.77
CA LEU A 314 21.08 -26.52 28.74
C LEU A 314 22.55 -26.56 29.15
N GLU A 315 23.26 -25.47 28.86
CA GLU A 315 24.63 -25.26 29.29
C GLU A 315 24.68 -24.20 30.40
N ARG A 316 25.42 -24.50 31.47
CA ARG A 316 25.60 -23.61 32.62
C ARG A 316 27.06 -23.22 32.72
N LEU A 317 27.34 -21.94 32.49
CA LEU A 317 28.68 -21.39 32.51
C LEU A 317 28.87 -20.44 33.69
N ALA A 318 30.10 -20.29 34.15
CA ALA A 318 30.45 -19.20 35.07
C ALA A 318 30.47 -17.89 34.27
N ASP A 319 29.84 -16.84 34.76
CA ASP A 319 29.89 -15.54 34.09
C ASP A 319 31.19 -14.82 34.46
N PRO A 320 32.14 -14.61 33.54
CA PRO A 320 33.39 -13.90 33.85
C PRO A 320 33.14 -12.42 34.22
N ASN A 321 32.00 -11.86 33.80
CA ASN A 321 31.59 -10.50 34.12
C ASN A 321 30.74 -10.44 35.41
N ALA A 322 30.35 -11.57 36.00
CA ALA A 322 29.72 -11.60 37.31
C ALA A 322 30.76 -11.50 38.42
N ARG A 323 31.16 -10.27 38.72
CA ARG A 323 31.90 -9.99 39.95
C ARG A 323 31.02 -10.25 41.16
N SER A 324 31.61 -10.72 42.26
CA SER A 324 30.93 -10.74 43.56
C SER A 324 30.36 -9.34 43.82
N GLY A 325 29.09 -9.25 44.24
CA GLY A 325 28.46 -7.97 44.51
C GLY A 325 29.42 -7.09 45.30
N SER A 326 29.69 -5.88 44.79
CA SER A 326 30.78 -5.01 45.30
C SER A 326 30.72 -4.84 46.81
N ARG A 327 29.51 -4.89 47.39
CA ARG A 327 29.27 -4.88 48.83
C ARG A 327 29.86 -6.08 49.56
N GLU A 328 29.77 -7.31 49.04
CA GLU A 328 30.34 -8.50 49.69
C GLU A 328 31.86 -8.49 49.66
N PHE A 329 32.47 -8.11 48.53
CA PHE A 329 33.93 -8.04 48.42
C PHE A 329 34.49 -6.89 49.25
N ALA A 330 33.92 -5.70 49.13
CA ALA A 330 34.29 -4.56 49.95
C ALA A 330 34.03 -4.83 51.44
N ALA A 331 32.93 -5.51 51.80
CA ALA A 331 32.69 -5.93 53.18
C ALA A 331 33.73 -6.94 53.65
N ARG A 332 34.15 -7.93 52.85
CA ARG A 332 35.20 -8.88 53.24
C ARG A 332 36.56 -8.19 53.44
N VAL A 333 36.94 -7.30 52.53
CA VAL A 333 38.20 -6.53 52.65
C VAL A 333 38.14 -5.58 53.85
N GLY A 334 37.06 -4.81 53.97
CA GLY A 334 36.83 -3.88 55.08
C GLY A 334 36.74 -4.60 56.43
N SER A 335 36.06 -5.75 56.50
CA SER A 335 35.99 -6.58 57.71
C SER A 335 37.34 -7.17 58.09
N GLY A 336 38.17 -7.55 57.10
CA GLY A 336 39.53 -8.01 57.34
C GLY A 336 40.41 -6.92 57.97
N ILE A 337 40.34 -5.69 57.45
CA ILE A 337 41.11 -4.54 57.98
C ILE A 337 40.57 -4.13 59.37
N ALA A 338 39.24 -4.15 59.56
CA ALA A 338 38.62 -3.86 60.86
C ALA A 338 38.99 -4.92 61.91
N ALA A 339 39.00 -6.20 61.53
CA ALA A 339 39.45 -7.28 62.40
C ALA A 339 40.94 -7.12 62.77
N ALA A 340 41.79 -6.73 61.82
CA ALA A 340 43.20 -6.43 62.10
C ALA A 340 43.37 -5.23 63.06
N ALA A 341 42.54 -4.19 62.93
CA ALA A 341 42.53 -3.06 63.87
C ALA A 341 42.15 -3.51 65.29
N LEU A 342 41.12 -4.36 65.43
CA LEU A 342 40.69 -4.92 66.70
C LEU A 342 41.75 -5.84 67.34
N LEU A 343 42.40 -6.68 66.54
CA LEU A 343 43.51 -7.52 67.01
C LEU A 343 44.70 -6.68 67.46
N THR A 344 45.04 -5.61 66.72
CA THR A 344 46.12 -4.68 67.09
C THR A 344 45.82 -4.00 68.43
N ALA A 345 44.56 -3.63 68.67
CA ALA A 345 44.14 -3.09 69.96
C ALA A 345 44.17 -4.13 71.09
N ALA A 346 43.80 -5.39 70.81
CA ALA A 346 43.73 -6.46 71.81
C ALA A 346 45.10 -7.02 72.24
N PHE A 347 46.09 -7.03 71.35
CA PHE A 347 47.43 -7.58 71.63
C PHE A 347 48.46 -6.54 72.12
N TYR A 348 48.08 -5.26 72.23
CA TYR A 348 48.98 -4.20 72.67
C TYR A 348 49.12 -4.19 74.21
N ARG A 349 50.25 -4.68 74.73
CA ARG A 349 50.56 -4.75 76.18
C ARG A 349 51.52 -3.67 76.70
N GLY A 350 52.00 -2.76 75.85
CA GLY A 350 52.93 -1.68 76.24
C GLY A 350 52.20 -0.37 76.52
N GLY A 351 52.53 0.33 77.62
CA GLY A 351 51.81 1.47 78.21
C GLY A 351 51.58 2.75 77.37
N MET A 352 51.82 2.74 76.06
CA MET A 352 51.30 3.77 75.16
C MET A 352 49.92 3.36 74.62
N LYS A 353 48.95 4.29 74.64
CA LYS A 353 47.60 4.05 74.14
C LYS A 353 47.64 3.78 72.63
N PRO A 354 47.16 2.64 72.10
CA PRO A 354 47.20 2.28 70.67
C PRO A 354 46.17 3.05 69.82
N ILE A 355 45.83 4.29 70.20
CA ILE A 355 44.79 5.10 69.58
C ILE A 355 45.13 5.40 68.12
N LEU A 356 46.36 5.87 67.87
CA LEU A 356 46.84 6.23 66.52
C LEU A 356 46.82 5.05 65.52
N PRO A 357 47.39 3.87 65.81
CA PRO A 357 47.35 2.75 64.86
C PRO A 357 45.93 2.22 64.64
N THR A 358 45.08 2.22 65.66
CA THR A 358 43.68 1.77 65.53
C THR A 358 42.85 2.74 64.67
N LEU A 359 43.01 4.05 64.88
CA LEU A 359 42.38 5.07 64.05
C LEU A 359 42.89 5.02 62.61
N PHE A 360 44.20 4.82 62.40
CA PHE A 360 44.79 4.70 61.07
C PHE A 360 44.23 3.49 60.30
N LEU A 361 44.17 2.31 60.93
CA LEU A 361 43.60 1.11 60.30
C LEU A 361 42.09 1.23 60.05
N SER A 362 41.35 1.90 60.94
CA SER A 362 39.92 2.15 60.76
C SER A 362 39.67 3.12 59.60
N PHE A 363 40.45 4.20 59.53
CA PHE A 363 40.42 5.14 58.42
C PHE A 363 40.78 4.43 57.11
N LEU A 364 41.83 3.61 57.10
CA LEU A 364 42.25 2.80 55.95
C LEU A 364 41.16 1.82 55.51
N SER A 365 40.44 1.20 56.45
CA SER A 365 39.30 0.32 56.14
C SER A 365 38.17 1.09 55.44
N VAL A 366 37.79 2.26 55.96
CA VAL A 366 36.76 3.10 55.36
C VAL A 366 37.20 3.63 54.00
N THR A 367 38.45 4.09 53.86
CA THR A 367 38.97 4.55 52.56
C THR A 367 39.10 3.41 51.57
N ALA A 368 39.57 2.23 51.97
CA ALA A 368 39.62 1.07 51.09
C ALA A 368 38.21 0.63 50.67
N TYR A 369 37.25 0.57 51.59
CA TYR A 369 35.85 0.23 51.30
C TYR A 369 35.21 1.23 50.35
N THR A 370 35.35 2.54 50.62
CA THR A 370 34.79 3.60 49.77
C THR A 370 35.51 3.69 48.43
N ALA A 371 36.84 3.58 48.39
CA ALA A 371 37.60 3.54 47.15
C ALA A 371 37.25 2.30 46.33
N LEU A 372 37.04 1.13 46.94
CA LEU A 372 36.58 -0.06 46.22
C LEU A 372 35.14 0.13 45.72
N LEU A 373 34.23 0.71 46.50
CA LEU A 373 32.88 1.03 46.03
C LEU A 373 32.86 2.05 44.88
N TYR A 374 33.76 3.03 44.88
CA TYR A 374 33.86 4.05 43.83
C TYR A 374 34.63 3.54 42.59
N ARG A 375 35.68 2.74 42.79
CA ARG A 375 36.54 2.21 41.72
C ARG A 375 35.94 0.97 41.06
N GLU A 376 35.19 0.17 41.80
CA GLU A 376 34.46 -0.95 41.19
C GLU A 376 33.28 -0.40 40.40
N ARG A 377 33.49 -0.42 39.08
CA ARG A 377 32.49 -0.14 38.05
C ARG A 377 31.14 -0.74 38.45
N ARG A 378 30.09 0.06 38.30
CA ARG A 378 28.68 -0.35 38.48
C ARG A 378 28.51 -1.76 37.93
N VAL A 379 27.97 -2.68 38.75
CA VAL A 379 27.64 -4.05 38.34
C VAL A 379 26.95 -3.96 36.98
N THR A 380 27.55 -4.60 35.98
CA THR A 380 27.03 -4.61 34.63
C THR A 380 25.60 -5.10 34.68
N LYS A 381 24.67 -4.33 34.09
CA LYS A 381 23.26 -4.67 34.09
C LYS A 381 23.06 -6.09 33.54
N PRO A 382 22.16 -6.91 34.11
CA PRO A 382 21.94 -8.29 33.65
C PRO A 382 21.70 -8.40 32.14
N GLU A 383 21.03 -7.42 31.53
CA GLU A 383 20.75 -7.39 30.09
C GLU A 383 22.04 -7.26 29.27
N THR A 384 22.96 -6.40 29.71
CA THR A 384 24.28 -6.24 29.09
C THR A 384 25.07 -7.53 29.18
N ARG A 385 25.03 -8.21 30.34
CA ARG A 385 25.71 -9.50 30.55
C ARG A 385 25.15 -10.60 29.64
N ALA A 386 23.84 -10.68 29.49
CA ALA A 386 23.20 -11.65 28.60
C ALA A 386 23.58 -11.41 27.13
N VAL A 387 23.67 -10.15 26.69
CA VAL A 387 24.14 -9.79 25.35
C VAL A 387 25.62 -10.15 25.17
N ASP A 388 26.48 -9.83 26.13
CA ASP A 388 27.91 -10.18 26.07
C ASP A 388 28.13 -11.70 26.01
N ALA A 389 27.37 -12.45 26.81
CA ALA A 389 27.37 -13.91 26.78
C ALA A 389 26.90 -14.46 25.44
N ALA A 390 25.85 -13.89 24.84
CA ALA A 390 25.39 -14.31 23.51
C ALA A 390 26.46 -14.09 22.43
N TRP A 391 27.19 -12.97 22.47
CA TRP A 391 28.29 -12.72 21.55
C TRP A 391 29.51 -13.61 21.77
N ARG A 392 29.81 -13.95 23.02
CA ARG A 392 30.98 -14.77 23.36
C ARG A 392 30.74 -16.26 23.10
N GLU A 393 29.58 -16.77 23.49
CA GLU A 393 29.31 -18.22 23.53
C GLU A 393 28.43 -18.70 22.37
N VAL A 394 27.41 -17.92 21.98
CA VAL A 394 26.40 -18.38 21.00
C VAL A 394 26.76 -17.97 19.58
N ALA A 395 27.09 -16.70 19.35
CA ALA A 395 27.35 -16.15 18.02
C ALA A 395 28.45 -16.89 17.23
N PRO A 396 29.58 -17.32 17.84
CA PRO A 396 30.61 -18.09 17.13
C PRO A 396 30.15 -19.50 16.71
N ASN A 397 29.17 -20.07 17.43
CA ASN A 397 28.76 -21.47 17.32
C ASN A 397 27.44 -21.70 16.57
N VAL A 398 26.69 -20.64 16.25
CA VAL A 398 25.36 -20.71 15.62
C VAL A 398 25.37 -21.27 14.18
N GLY A 399 26.53 -21.32 13.53
CA GLY A 399 26.70 -21.86 12.17
C GLY A 399 26.25 -20.89 11.06
N ARG A 400 25.94 -21.42 9.87
CA ARG A 400 25.64 -20.64 8.64
C ARG A 400 24.26 -20.92 8.03
N SER A 401 23.36 -21.56 8.78
CA SER A 401 22.00 -21.84 8.30
C SER A 401 21.17 -20.56 8.15
N ALA A 402 20.05 -20.61 7.42
CA ALA A 402 19.12 -19.48 7.34
C ALA A 402 18.62 -19.03 8.72
N PHE A 403 18.45 -19.98 9.64
CA PHE A 403 18.11 -19.73 11.03
C PHE A 403 19.22 -19.00 11.78
N ALA A 404 20.48 -19.38 11.56
CA ALA A 404 21.65 -18.72 12.12
C ALA A 404 21.78 -17.26 11.65
N VAL A 405 21.60 -17.02 10.36
CA VAL A 405 21.59 -15.66 9.77
C VAL A 405 20.48 -14.81 10.40
N ARG A 406 19.28 -15.37 10.57
CA ARG A 406 18.17 -14.69 11.24
C ARG A 406 18.52 -14.38 12.69
N TYR A 407 18.99 -15.35 13.47
CA TYR A 407 19.40 -15.15 14.86
C TYR A 407 20.45 -14.04 15.01
N LEU A 408 21.52 -14.08 14.21
CA LEU A 408 22.61 -13.10 14.25
C LEU A 408 22.13 -11.70 13.86
N THR A 409 21.22 -11.58 12.89
CA THR A 409 20.59 -10.30 12.52
C THR A 409 19.84 -9.73 13.72
N ARG A 410 19.01 -10.55 14.38
CA ARG A 410 18.23 -10.15 15.56
C ARG A 410 19.12 -9.82 16.76
N LEU A 411 20.23 -10.53 16.93
CA LEU A 411 21.23 -10.27 17.96
C LEU A 411 21.91 -8.92 17.74
N CYS A 412 22.31 -8.59 16.49
CA CYS A 412 22.89 -7.29 16.17
C CYS A 412 21.94 -6.15 16.57
N ARG A 413 20.65 -6.27 16.22
CA ARG A 413 19.62 -5.28 16.59
C ARG A 413 19.46 -5.14 18.11
N ALA A 414 19.39 -6.27 18.83
CA ALA A 414 19.24 -6.25 20.30
C ALA A 414 20.46 -5.66 21.02
N SER A 415 21.63 -5.70 20.38
CA SER A 415 22.92 -5.27 20.92
C SER A 415 23.20 -3.77 20.79
N LEU A 416 22.41 -3.02 20.00
CA LEU A 416 22.55 -1.56 19.92
C LEU A 416 22.32 -0.91 21.29
N GLY A 417 23.28 -0.09 21.72
CA GLY A 417 23.24 0.54 23.05
C GLY A 417 23.52 -0.39 24.23
N ARG A 418 23.73 -1.69 24.00
CA ARG A 418 23.92 -2.72 25.04
C ARG A 418 25.21 -3.51 24.81
N GLY A 419 25.61 -4.30 25.81
CA GLY A 419 26.87 -5.05 25.78
C GLY A 419 28.15 -4.19 25.90
N THR A 420 29.29 -4.85 26.02
CA THR A 420 30.62 -4.27 25.91
C THR A 420 31.15 -4.42 24.48
N THR A 421 31.84 -3.39 23.99
CA THR A 421 32.43 -3.38 22.64
C THR A 421 33.54 -4.41 22.51
N ASP A 422 34.34 -4.58 23.57
CA ASP A 422 35.53 -5.41 23.56
C ASP A 422 35.16 -6.89 23.38
N ASP A 423 34.17 -7.39 24.12
CA ASP A 423 33.72 -8.79 24.07
C ASP A 423 33.23 -9.21 22.67
N ARG A 424 32.59 -8.30 21.91
CA ARG A 424 32.02 -8.62 20.59
C ARG A 424 32.86 -8.19 19.39
N SER A 425 33.81 -7.27 19.55
CA SER A 425 34.52 -6.61 18.43
C SER A 425 35.11 -7.59 17.40
N LYS A 426 35.82 -8.64 17.87
CA LYS A 426 36.42 -9.66 17.02
C LYS A 426 35.36 -10.45 16.23
N VAL A 427 34.38 -11.00 16.93
CA VAL A 427 33.30 -11.81 16.34
C VAL A 427 32.48 -10.98 15.36
N LEU A 428 32.18 -9.72 15.70
CA LEU A 428 31.44 -8.80 14.85
C LEU A 428 32.22 -8.46 13.57
N TRP A 429 33.53 -8.27 13.65
CA TRP A 429 34.36 -8.03 12.48
C TRP A 429 34.36 -9.24 11.53
N GLU A 430 34.60 -10.44 12.05
CA GLU A 430 34.53 -11.70 11.28
C GLU A 430 33.14 -11.90 10.67
N LEU A 431 32.08 -11.55 11.41
CA LEU A 431 30.70 -11.61 10.94
C LEU A 431 30.45 -10.64 9.78
N VAL A 432 30.97 -9.41 9.85
CA VAL A 432 30.83 -8.40 8.77
C VAL A 432 31.51 -8.88 7.49
N GLU A 433 32.73 -9.45 7.59
CA GLU A 433 33.44 -9.98 6.41
C GLU A 433 32.68 -11.15 5.78
N HIS A 434 32.23 -12.11 6.60
CA HIS A 434 31.43 -13.23 6.12
C HIS A 434 30.10 -12.78 5.51
N ALA A 435 29.39 -11.84 6.15
CA ALA A 435 28.12 -11.32 5.66
C ALA A 435 28.29 -10.55 4.35
N ALA A 436 29.42 -9.85 4.16
CA ALA A 436 29.71 -9.14 2.92
C ALA A 436 29.85 -10.11 1.73
N VAL A 437 30.58 -11.20 1.91
CA VAL A 437 30.74 -12.25 0.89
C VAL A 437 29.42 -12.97 0.59
N LEU A 438 28.54 -13.10 1.59
CA LEU A 438 27.28 -13.84 1.46
C LEU A 438 26.09 -12.95 1.03
N ALA A 439 26.23 -11.62 1.02
CA ALA A 439 25.13 -10.69 0.75
C ALA A 439 24.47 -10.95 -0.62
N GLU A 440 25.25 -11.32 -1.63
CA GLU A 440 24.76 -11.65 -2.98
C GLU A 440 23.87 -12.89 -3.02
N LYS A 441 23.92 -13.77 -2.00
CA LYS A 441 23.14 -15.01 -1.97
C LYS A 441 21.68 -14.82 -1.61
N GLY A 442 21.30 -13.65 -1.10
CA GLY A 442 19.90 -13.36 -0.79
C GLY A 442 19.68 -12.20 0.18
N PRO A 443 18.42 -11.80 0.33
CA PRO A 443 18.06 -10.63 1.14
C PRO A 443 18.33 -10.84 2.63
N ALA A 444 18.23 -12.07 3.15
CA ALA A 444 18.49 -12.35 4.57
C ALA A 444 19.97 -12.08 4.94
N GLN A 445 20.91 -12.46 4.07
CA GLN A 445 22.33 -12.21 4.25
C GLN A 445 22.66 -10.72 4.10
N THR A 446 21.98 -10.04 3.18
CA THR A 446 22.07 -8.59 3.02
C THR A 446 21.58 -7.84 4.27
N GLN A 447 20.46 -8.26 4.87
CA GLN A 447 19.95 -7.72 6.13
C GLN A 447 20.92 -7.95 7.30
N LEU A 448 21.55 -9.13 7.37
CA LEU A 448 22.58 -9.43 8.36
C LEU A 448 23.77 -8.47 8.22
N LEU A 449 24.26 -8.26 7.00
CA LEU A 449 25.36 -7.32 6.72
C LEU A 449 24.99 -5.90 7.19
N ALA A 450 23.78 -5.44 6.87
CA ALA A 450 23.27 -4.13 7.29
C ALA A 450 23.23 -3.97 8.82
N ALA A 451 22.66 -4.95 9.53
CA ALA A 451 22.56 -4.92 10.99
C ALA A 451 23.95 -4.99 11.66
N ALA A 452 24.86 -5.83 11.14
CA ALA A 452 26.21 -5.98 11.67
C ALA A 452 27.06 -4.71 11.44
N ARG A 453 26.98 -4.11 10.25
CA ARG A 453 27.68 -2.84 9.94
C ARG A 453 27.18 -1.69 10.80
N LEU A 454 25.88 -1.59 11.03
CA LEU A 454 25.31 -0.57 11.92
C LEU A 454 25.79 -0.76 13.38
N LEU A 455 25.83 -1.99 13.87
CA LEU A 455 26.40 -2.28 15.20
C LEU A 455 27.90 -1.91 15.27
N GLN A 456 28.67 -2.21 14.22
CA GLN A 456 30.08 -1.85 14.12
C GLN A 456 30.29 -0.32 14.12
N ALA A 457 29.42 0.41 13.42
CA ALA A 457 29.41 1.88 13.43
C ALA A 457 29.11 2.41 14.84
N HIS A 458 28.16 1.80 15.55
CA HIS A 458 27.80 2.18 16.92
C HIS A 458 28.96 1.94 17.88
N ASP A 459 29.59 0.77 17.80
CA ASP A 459 30.77 0.42 18.61
C ASP A 459 31.95 1.37 18.34
N SER A 460 32.16 1.73 17.08
CA SER A 460 33.17 2.71 16.71
C SER A 460 32.90 4.09 17.31
N ALA A 461 31.63 4.51 17.38
CA ALA A 461 31.26 5.77 18.02
C ALA A 461 31.49 5.76 19.54
N ARG A 462 31.29 4.62 20.20
CA ARG A 462 31.60 4.45 21.63
C ARG A 462 33.10 4.56 21.93
N ILE A 463 33.96 4.31 20.95
CA ILE A 463 35.43 4.47 21.03
C ILE A 463 35.86 5.90 20.64
N GLY A 464 34.91 6.81 20.42
CA GLY A 464 35.16 8.24 20.19
C GLY A 464 35.20 8.65 18.72
N LYS A 465 34.88 7.76 17.77
CA LYS A 465 34.64 8.18 16.38
C LYS A 465 33.34 8.99 16.30
N GLU A 466 33.28 9.92 15.35
CA GLU A 466 32.07 10.71 15.16
C GLU A 466 30.92 9.85 14.62
N TRP A 467 29.85 9.74 15.40
CA TRP A 467 28.70 8.86 15.12
C TRP A 467 28.07 9.10 13.75
N VAL A 468 27.77 10.35 13.40
CA VAL A 468 27.16 10.70 12.11
C VAL A 468 28.06 10.29 10.94
N ASN A 469 29.39 10.43 11.04
CA ASN A 469 30.28 10.00 9.95
C ASN A 469 30.30 8.47 9.80
N GLN A 470 30.23 7.73 10.91
CA GLN A 470 30.11 6.26 10.85
C GLN A 470 28.78 5.84 10.23
N LEU A 471 27.70 6.57 10.52
CA LEU A 471 26.40 6.36 9.89
C LEU A 471 26.47 6.65 8.39
N LEU A 472 27.04 7.78 7.97
CA LEU A 472 27.17 8.13 6.55
C LEU A 472 27.95 7.07 5.75
N SER A 473 29.00 6.49 6.31
CA SER A 473 29.76 5.41 5.66
C SER A 473 28.95 4.12 5.45
N LEU A 474 27.81 3.96 6.12
CA LEU A 474 26.91 2.83 5.89
C LEU A 474 26.21 2.95 4.53
N TRP A 475 25.68 4.12 4.19
CA TRP A 475 24.89 4.32 2.97
C TRP A 475 25.73 4.70 1.76
N GLU A 476 26.97 5.14 1.95
CA GLU A 476 27.84 5.51 0.82
C GLU A 476 28.02 4.39 -0.22
N PRO A 477 28.31 3.11 0.14
CA PRO A 477 28.36 2.02 -0.84
C PRO A 477 27.03 1.82 -1.58
N PHE A 478 25.89 1.99 -0.90
CA PHE A 478 24.57 1.90 -1.52
C PHE A 478 24.36 3.01 -2.53
N LEU A 479 24.68 4.26 -2.18
CA LEU A 479 24.54 5.42 -3.07
C LEU A 479 25.47 5.33 -4.28
N ARG A 480 26.57 4.59 -4.17
CA ARG A 480 27.45 4.22 -5.28
C ARG A 480 26.99 2.98 -6.07
N GLY A 481 25.90 2.33 -5.67
CA GLY A 481 25.41 1.11 -6.30
C GLY A 481 26.30 -0.12 -6.07
N GLU A 482 27.18 -0.09 -5.07
CA GLU A 482 28.06 -1.21 -4.69
C GLU A 482 27.30 -2.28 -3.87
N VAL A 483 26.22 -1.89 -3.20
CA VAL A 483 25.33 -2.81 -2.46
C VAL A 483 23.86 -2.55 -2.82
N THR A 484 23.03 -3.56 -2.62
CA THR A 484 21.62 -3.54 -3.05
C THR A 484 20.75 -2.62 -2.19
N PRO A 485 19.58 -2.16 -2.69
CA PRO A 485 18.65 -1.35 -1.89
C PRO A 485 18.13 -2.07 -0.63
N VAL A 486 18.08 -3.40 -0.63
CA VAL A 486 17.72 -4.20 0.55
C VAL A 486 18.66 -3.90 1.73
N TYR A 487 19.94 -3.67 1.46
CA TYR A 487 20.91 -3.30 2.49
C TYR A 487 20.58 -1.94 3.12
N ALA A 488 20.34 -0.93 2.28
CA ALA A 488 20.08 0.44 2.75
C ALA A 488 18.77 0.53 3.54
N GLU A 489 17.74 -0.15 3.06
CA GLU A 489 16.44 -0.22 3.72
C GLU A 489 16.54 -0.96 5.06
N ALA A 490 17.27 -2.08 5.12
CA ALA A 490 17.50 -2.80 6.37
C ALA A 490 18.32 -1.98 7.38
N ALA A 491 19.39 -1.31 6.95
CA ALA A 491 20.19 -0.44 7.81
C ALA A 491 19.35 0.71 8.37
N ALA A 492 18.49 1.30 7.53
CA ALA A 492 17.57 2.36 7.94
C ALA A 492 16.52 1.86 8.93
N ASP A 493 15.91 0.70 8.69
CA ASP A 493 14.96 0.08 9.62
C ASP A 493 15.59 -0.20 10.99
N VAL A 494 16.82 -0.73 11.03
CA VAL A 494 17.48 -1.01 12.31
C VAL A 494 17.80 0.29 13.06
N LEU A 495 18.28 1.34 12.38
CA LEU A 495 18.57 2.61 13.02
C LEU A 495 17.30 3.32 13.52
N LEU A 496 16.26 3.42 12.69
CA LEU A 496 15.02 4.12 13.02
C LEU A 496 14.24 3.46 14.17
N ASN A 497 14.34 2.14 14.31
CA ASN A 497 13.75 1.40 15.42
C ASN A 497 14.69 1.28 16.63
N SER A 498 15.83 1.95 16.60
CA SER A 498 16.73 2.07 17.75
C SER A 498 16.49 3.39 18.49
N ASP A 499 16.84 3.42 19.77
CA ASP A 499 16.87 4.62 20.61
C ASP A 499 18.19 5.41 20.47
N GLN A 500 19.02 5.08 19.47
CA GLN A 500 20.38 5.61 19.30
C GLN A 500 20.47 6.81 18.36
N LEU A 501 19.39 7.13 17.63
CA LEU A 501 19.37 8.28 16.73
C LEU A 501 18.77 9.50 17.45
N SER A 502 19.63 10.45 17.83
CA SER A 502 19.16 11.73 18.38
C SER A 502 18.55 12.62 17.30
N ASP A 503 17.65 13.53 17.67
CA ASP A 503 17.10 14.52 16.72
C ASP A 503 18.19 15.33 16.03
N ARG A 504 19.26 15.67 16.77
CA ARG A 504 20.44 16.38 16.25
C ARG A 504 21.13 15.57 15.16
N ASP A 505 21.32 14.27 15.37
CA ASP A 505 21.96 13.40 14.39
C ASP A 505 21.06 13.18 13.18
N ALA A 506 19.74 13.02 13.39
CA ALA A 506 18.75 12.92 12.31
C ALA A 506 18.76 14.19 11.43
N ALA A 507 18.79 15.39 12.03
CA ALA A 507 18.88 16.64 11.30
C ALA A 507 20.17 16.76 10.47
N ARG A 508 21.30 16.25 10.98
CA ARG A 508 22.56 16.19 10.23
C ARG A 508 22.48 15.20 9.08
N LEU A 509 21.94 14.00 9.30
CA LEU A 509 21.78 12.97 8.27
C LEU A 509 20.89 13.44 7.12
N ARG A 510 19.79 14.15 7.40
CA ARG A 510 18.92 14.74 6.37
C ARG A 510 19.67 15.65 5.39
N VAL A 511 20.74 16.31 5.83
CA VAL A 511 21.55 17.20 4.99
C VAL A 511 22.70 16.43 4.35
N GLN A 512 23.41 15.61 5.13
CA GLN A 512 24.63 14.93 4.68
C GLN A 512 24.37 13.75 3.75
N LEU A 513 23.29 12.99 3.94
CA LEU A 513 22.96 11.85 3.06
C LEU A 513 22.70 12.31 1.61
N PRO A 514 21.86 13.32 1.34
CA PRO A 514 21.74 13.88 -0.01
C PRO A 514 23.07 14.40 -0.55
N ALA A 515 23.89 15.08 0.26
CA ALA A 515 25.19 15.57 -0.18
C ALA A 515 26.12 14.43 -0.65
N ILE A 516 26.17 13.32 0.08
CA ILE A 516 26.93 12.12 -0.33
C ILE A 516 26.31 11.47 -1.58
N ALA A 517 24.98 11.45 -1.69
CA ALA A 517 24.30 10.97 -2.89
C ALA A 517 24.71 11.78 -4.13
N PHE A 518 24.80 13.11 -4.00
CA PHE A 518 25.23 13.99 -5.07
C PHE A 518 26.72 13.81 -5.39
N ASP A 519 27.57 13.63 -4.39
CA ASP A 519 28.99 13.25 -4.60
C ASP A 519 29.12 11.89 -5.32
N ALA A 520 28.17 10.96 -5.10
CA ALA A 520 28.08 9.70 -5.83
C ALA A 520 27.50 9.85 -7.25
N GLY A 521 27.10 11.06 -7.67
CA GLY A 521 26.56 11.35 -9.00
C GLY A 521 25.04 11.17 -9.15
N LEU A 522 24.30 11.06 -8.05
CA LEU A 522 22.84 11.01 -8.09
C LEU A 522 22.25 12.42 -8.30
N THR A 523 21.15 12.49 -9.05
CA THR A 523 20.33 13.70 -9.19
C THR A 523 19.23 13.72 -8.13
N PRO A 524 18.57 14.87 -7.87
CA PRO A 524 17.40 14.92 -6.99
C PRO A 524 16.30 13.91 -7.36
N ALA A 525 15.97 13.78 -8.66
CA ALA A 525 15.01 12.81 -9.15
C ALA A 525 15.46 11.35 -8.92
N GLY A 526 16.76 11.08 -9.10
CA GLY A 526 17.33 9.77 -8.78
C GLY A 526 17.24 9.42 -7.29
N LEU A 527 17.54 10.39 -6.43
CA LEU A 527 17.42 10.22 -4.97
C LEU A 527 15.96 10.04 -4.54
N ASP A 528 15.02 10.79 -5.12
CA ASP A 528 13.59 10.65 -4.85
C ASP A 528 13.07 9.27 -5.29
N ALA A 529 13.48 8.77 -6.45
CA ALA A 529 13.13 7.42 -6.91
C ALA A 529 13.66 6.32 -5.97
N LEU A 530 14.90 6.44 -5.48
CA LEU A 530 15.47 5.54 -4.48
C LEU A 530 14.71 5.62 -3.14
N ALA A 531 14.38 6.84 -2.70
CA ALA A 531 13.61 7.08 -1.49
C ALA A 531 12.18 6.50 -1.62
N GLU A 532 11.57 6.61 -2.79
CA GLU A 532 10.30 5.94 -3.04
C GLU A 532 10.46 4.43 -2.83
N ALA A 533 11.39 3.78 -3.52
CA ALA A 533 11.57 2.33 -3.41
C ALA A 533 11.95 1.84 -2.00
N CYS A 534 12.60 2.68 -1.19
CA CYS A 534 13.13 2.36 0.13
C CYS A 534 12.50 3.25 1.23
N PRO A 535 11.34 2.87 1.81
CA PRO A 535 10.57 3.76 2.68
C PRO A 535 11.27 4.11 4.00
N ASN A 536 12.01 3.20 4.64
CA ASN A 536 12.79 3.54 5.82
C ASN A 536 13.97 4.43 5.47
N PHE A 537 14.62 4.21 4.33
CA PHE A 537 15.65 5.13 3.85
C PHE A 537 15.08 6.54 3.58
N ARG A 538 13.88 6.64 3.00
CA ARG A 538 13.16 7.91 2.85
C ARG A 538 12.86 8.60 4.17
N ARG A 539 12.46 7.84 5.19
CA ARG A 539 12.24 8.38 6.55
C ARG A 539 13.52 8.99 7.15
N LEU A 540 14.69 8.41 6.87
CA LEU A 540 15.97 9.01 7.27
C LEU A 540 16.29 10.29 6.51
N LEU A 541 16.00 10.34 5.21
CA LEU A 541 16.16 11.56 4.43
C LEU A 541 15.22 12.67 4.90
N ALA A 542 13.99 12.33 5.35
CA ALA A 542 13.00 13.27 5.90
C ALA A 542 12.83 14.56 5.07
N GLY A 543 12.95 14.43 3.74
CA GLY A 543 12.97 15.51 2.76
C GLY A 543 11.89 15.37 1.70
N THR A 544 11.64 16.46 0.98
CA THR A 544 10.79 16.49 -0.23
C THR A 544 11.67 16.62 -1.45
N ILE A 545 11.15 16.33 -2.65
CA ILE A 545 11.92 16.51 -3.90
C ILE A 545 12.44 17.95 -4.05
N GLU A 546 11.60 18.95 -3.74
CA GLU A 546 11.97 20.37 -3.73
C GLU A 546 13.14 20.68 -2.79
N TRP A 547 13.20 19.99 -1.64
CA TRP A 547 14.31 20.12 -0.70
C TRP A 547 15.60 19.55 -1.28
N PHE A 548 15.53 18.41 -1.98
CA PHE A 548 16.68 17.83 -2.66
C PHE A 548 17.17 18.72 -3.80
N ASP A 549 16.28 19.35 -4.55
CA ASP A 549 16.64 20.30 -5.61
C ASP A 549 17.43 21.50 -5.06
N LEU A 550 16.96 22.07 -3.94
CA LEU A 550 17.65 23.19 -3.27
C LEU A 550 19.01 22.78 -2.70
N LEU A 551 19.10 21.61 -2.05
CA LEU A 551 20.37 21.08 -1.57
C LEU A 551 21.33 20.76 -2.71
N PHE A 552 20.83 20.28 -3.85
CA PHE A 552 21.64 19.98 -5.02
C PHE A 552 22.26 21.24 -5.63
N GLU A 553 21.49 22.32 -5.75
CA GLU A 553 22.04 23.60 -6.21
C GLU A 553 23.06 24.18 -5.24
N LEU A 554 22.81 24.05 -3.94
CA LEU A 554 23.77 24.46 -2.91
C LEU A 554 25.06 23.63 -3.00
N TRP A 555 24.93 22.30 -3.15
CA TRP A 555 26.04 21.38 -3.33
C TRP A 555 26.84 21.71 -4.59
N LYS A 556 26.18 21.94 -5.73
CA LYS A 556 26.82 22.34 -7.00
C LYS A 556 27.58 23.65 -6.87
N SER A 557 27.04 24.58 -6.07
CA SER A 557 27.60 25.92 -5.85
C SER A 557 28.69 25.96 -4.76
N ARG A 558 28.99 24.83 -4.08
CA ARG A 558 29.87 24.78 -2.89
C ARG A 558 31.27 25.36 -3.10
N THR A 559 31.82 25.24 -4.31
CA THR A 559 33.14 25.76 -4.65
C THR A 559 33.11 27.24 -5.04
N SER A 560 32.11 27.64 -5.83
CA SER A 560 31.98 29.02 -6.32
C SER A 560 31.40 30.00 -5.30
N LYS A 561 30.64 29.50 -4.32
CA LYS A 561 29.93 30.25 -3.27
C LYS A 561 29.40 31.61 -3.74
N PRO A 562 28.49 31.62 -4.72
CA PRO A 562 28.07 32.85 -5.40
C PRO A 562 27.43 33.89 -4.48
N TRP A 563 26.96 33.48 -3.30
CA TRP A 563 26.42 34.37 -2.29
C TRP A 563 27.48 35.24 -1.60
N GLU A 564 28.74 34.77 -1.49
CA GLU A 564 29.80 35.52 -0.80
C GLU A 564 30.13 36.84 -1.51
N SER A 565 30.11 36.83 -2.84
CA SER A 565 30.33 38.03 -3.65
C SER A 565 29.09 38.92 -3.81
N THR A 566 27.89 38.34 -3.71
CA THR A 566 26.63 39.04 -3.99
C THR A 566 26.02 39.68 -2.74
N VAL A 567 26.11 38.99 -1.59
CA VAL A 567 25.42 39.39 -0.34
C VAL A 567 26.42 39.52 0.81
N GLY A 568 27.22 38.48 1.05
CA GLY A 568 28.18 38.45 2.15
C GLY A 568 28.56 37.03 2.58
N PRO A 569 29.48 36.89 3.54
CA PRO A 569 29.95 35.59 4.01
C PRO A 569 28.82 34.79 4.64
N ALA A 570 28.68 33.53 4.23
CA ALA A 570 27.75 32.57 4.83
C ALA A 570 28.28 31.15 4.69
N GLN A 571 27.97 30.31 5.66
CA GLN A 571 28.28 28.88 5.61
C GLN A 571 27.08 28.11 5.05
N SER A 572 27.37 27.11 4.21
CA SER A 572 26.34 26.20 3.73
C SER A 572 25.92 25.26 4.87
N VAL A 573 24.64 24.86 4.88
CA VAL A 573 24.16 23.85 5.85
C VAL A 573 24.94 22.53 5.74
N ILE A 574 25.45 22.21 4.54
CA ILE A 574 26.31 21.05 4.29
C ILE A 574 27.64 21.20 5.04
N ASP A 575 28.28 22.37 5.02
CA ASP A 575 29.55 22.59 5.72
C ASP A 575 29.36 22.62 7.24
N ILE A 576 28.28 23.23 7.71
CA ILE A 576 27.93 23.34 9.12
C ILE A 576 27.71 21.94 9.73
N THR A 577 26.90 21.13 9.06
CA THR A 577 26.57 19.79 9.53
C THR A 577 27.77 18.83 9.46
N LYS A 578 28.82 19.12 8.67
CA LYS A 578 30.12 18.43 8.72
C LYS A 578 30.95 18.81 9.95
N LYS A 579 31.02 20.10 10.29
CA LYS A 579 31.83 20.58 11.43
C LYS A 579 31.26 20.22 12.80
N GLY A 580 29.94 20.04 12.90
CA GLY A 580 29.29 19.63 14.14
C GLY A 580 29.17 20.73 15.20
N SER A 581 29.24 22.02 14.85
CA SER A 581 29.14 23.15 15.78
C SER A 581 27.80 23.14 16.54
N GLY A 582 27.85 23.25 17.88
CA GLY A 582 26.68 23.06 18.75
C GLY A 582 25.60 24.13 18.61
N GLY A 583 25.96 25.40 18.36
CA GLY A 583 25.03 26.52 18.23
C GLY A 583 24.14 26.39 17.00
N THR A 584 24.74 26.30 15.83
CA THR A 584 24.04 26.25 14.53
C THR A 584 23.18 25.00 14.34
N LEU A 585 23.51 23.89 15.02
CA LEU A 585 22.67 22.69 15.01
C LEU A 585 21.35 22.87 15.77
N ARG A 586 21.31 23.76 16.77
CA ARG A 586 20.05 24.16 17.41
C ARG A 586 19.18 24.92 16.42
N SER A 587 19.77 25.84 15.65
CA SER A 587 19.10 26.58 14.59
C SER A 587 18.52 25.63 13.53
N LEU A 588 19.27 24.58 13.13
CA LEU A 588 18.78 23.59 12.16
C LEU A 588 17.61 22.74 12.70
N LEU A 589 17.56 22.47 14.00
CA LEU A 589 16.43 21.78 14.62
C LEU A 589 15.17 22.65 14.64
N ALA A 590 15.32 23.95 14.96
CA ALA A 590 14.23 24.92 14.94
C ALA A 590 13.75 25.24 13.51
N TYR A 591 14.68 25.30 12.56
CA TYR A 591 14.45 25.63 11.16
C TYR A 591 15.00 24.52 10.24
N PRO A 592 14.26 23.41 10.10
CA PRO A 592 14.66 22.23 9.33
C PRO A 592 15.07 22.47 7.88
N ASP A 593 14.57 23.54 7.28
CA ASP A 593 14.73 23.89 5.88
C ASP A 593 15.84 24.93 5.64
N THR A 594 16.70 25.17 6.62
CA THR A 594 17.86 26.06 6.52
C THR A 594 18.88 25.55 5.49
N LEU A 595 19.28 26.41 4.54
CA LEU A 595 20.25 26.12 3.49
C LEU A 595 21.57 26.87 3.71
N LEU A 596 21.51 28.14 4.11
CA LEU A 596 22.67 28.97 4.43
C LEU A 596 22.50 29.59 5.82
N VAL A 597 23.62 29.77 6.50
CA VAL A 597 23.68 30.48 7.77
C VAL A 597 24.70 31.61 7.63
N ALA A 598 24.24 32.84 7.79
CA ALA A 598 25.10 34.02 7.80
C ALA A 598 25.14 34.60 9.22
N GLU A 599 26.33 34.99 9.65
CA GLU A 599 26.54 35.64 10.94
C GLU A 599 26.59 37.15 10.73
N PHE A 600 26.05 37.90 11.71
CA PHE A 600 26.24 39.35 11.74
C PHE A 600 27.55 39.72 12.43
N ASP A 601 27.87 41.02 12.42
CA ASP A 601 28.90 41.53 13.32
C ASP A 601 28.51 41.17 14.79
N PRO A 602 29.47 40.77 15.65
CA PRO A 602 29.21 40.18 16.97
C PRO A 602 28.17 40.89 17.87
N PRO A 603 28.06 42.23 17.91
CA PRO A 603 27.03 42.89 18.73
C PRO A 603 25.60 42.60 18.25
N PHE A 604 25.38 42.44 16.95
CA PHE A 604 24.05 42.20 16.37
C PHE A 604 23.73 40.71 16.30
N ASP A 605 24.74 39.85 16.18
CA ASP A 605 24.56 38.40 16.28
C ASP A 605 24.02 38.00 17.66
N LYS A 606 24.47 38.67 18.74
CA LYS A 606 23.90 38.47 20.08
C LYS A 606 22.45 38.93 20.22
N GLU A 607 22.03 39.90 19.42
CA GLU A 607 20.72 40.55 19.53
C GLU A 607 19.67 39.85 18.67
N PHE A 608 20.02 39.46 17.44
CA PHE A 608 19.12 38.83 16.49
C PHE A 608 19.34 37.33 16.29
N GLY A 609 20.50 36.82 16.71
CA GLY A 609 20.98 35.50 16.31
C GLY A 609 21.52 35.46 14.88
N GLU A 610 21.78 34.24 14.43
CA GLU A 610 22.21 33.93 13.07
C GLU A 610 21.09 34.25 12.05
N VAL A 611 21.46 34.70 10.85
CA VAL A 611 20.54 34.82 9.72
C VAL A 611 20.44 33.46 9.02
N LEU A 612 19.24 32.88 9.03
CA LEU A 612 18.99 31.58 8.40
C LEU A 612 18.28 31.78 7.08
N VAL A 613 18.90 31.36 5.98
CA VAL A 613 18.27 31.38 4.65
C VAL A 613 17.79 29.98 4.34
N GLY A 614 16.48 29.77 4.32
CA GLY A 614 15.87 28.47 4.12
C GLY A 614 14.89 28.40 2.95
N ARG A 615 14.26 27.23 2.75
CA ARG A 615 13.24 27.04 1.72
C ARG A 615 12.06 28.00 1.92
N ARG A 616 11.59 28.21 3.15
CA ARG A 616 10.42 29.05 3.46
C ARG A 616 10.70 30.55 3.41
N GLY A 617 11.93 30.99 3.61
CA GLY A 617 12.26 32.42 3.65
C GLY A 617 13.63 32.69 4.27
N VAL A 618 13.84 33.94 4.65
CA VAL A 618 14.98 34.38 5.48
C VAL A 618 14.46 34.59 6.90
N THR A 619 15.11 33.97 7.88
CA THR A 619 14.75 34.02 9.30
C THR A 619 15.78 34.79 10.12
N ILE A 620 15.30 35.67 10.99
CA ILE A 620 16.09 36.36 12.04
C ILE A 620 15.28 36.43 13.34
N GLY A 621 15.87 36.14 14.49
CA GLY A 621 15.20 36.27 15.80
C GLY A 621 13.80 35.61 15.88
N ASP A 622 13.62 34.46 15.24
CA ASP A 622 12.36 33.72 15.07
C ASP A 622 11.30 34.27 14.09
N PHE A 623 11.65 35.31 13.33
CA PHE A 623 10.78 35.91 12.32
C PHE A 623 11.22 35.49 10.91
N THR A 624 10.34 34.83 10.16
CA THR A 624 10.62 34.37 8.79
C THR A 624 9.86 35.21 7.76
N VAL A 625 10.59 35.73 6.77
CA VAL A 625 10.00 36.49 5.65
C VAL A 625 10.41 35.87 4.31
N SER A 626 9.44 35.67 3.42
CA SER A 626 9.63 34.94 2.15
C SER A 626 9.61 35.83 0.91
N ASP A 627 8.91 36.96 1.00
CA ASP A 627 8.66 37.92 -0.06
C ASP A 627 9.86 38.88 -0.22
N THR A 628 10.24 39.15 -1.46
CA THR A 628 11.37 40.02 -1.81
C THR A 628 11.06 41.51 -1.69
N ASP A 629 9.78 41.87 -1.85
CA ASP A 629 9.34 43.27 -1.95
C ASP A 629 8.95 43.85 -0.58
N VAL A 630 9.14 43.06 0.47
CA VAL A 630 8.87 43.43 1.85
C VAL A 630 9.74 44.59 2.32
N GLU A 631 9.12 45.45 3.11
CA GLU A 631 9.83 46.55 3.73
C GLU A 631 10.84 46.03 4.76
N VAL A 632 12.12 46.33 4.53
CA VAL A 632 13.20 46.06 5.48
C VAL A 632 13.81 47.41 5.86
N THR A 633 13.29 48.06 6.89
CA THR A 633 13.66 49.43 7.28
C THR A 633 13.91 49.54 8.79
N THR A 634 14.38 50.70 9.23
CA THR A 634 14.56 51.00 10.64
C THR A 634 13.63 52.12 11.04
N GLU A 635 12.92 51.92 12.15
CA GLU A 635 12.12 52.95 12.77
C GLU A 635 12.67 53.27 14.17
N THR A 636 12.59 54.53 14.58
CA THR A 636 12.81 54.90 15.98
C THR A 636 11.45 55.27 16.57
N THR A 637 11.02 54.52 17.58
CA THR A 637 9.76 54.81 18.28
C THR A 637 9.85 56.14 19.03
N ARG A 638 8.70 56.72 19.40
CA ARG A 638 8.66 57.94 20.25
C ARG A 638 9.39 57.78 21.58
N LYS A 639 9.61 56.55 22.05
CA LYS A 639 10.34 56.22 23.29
C LYS A 639 11.86 56.08 23.08
N GLY A 640 12.36 56.31 21.86
CA GLY A 640 13.78 56.15 21.51
C GLY A 640 14.23 54.71 21.27
N THR A 641 13.33 53.73 21.39
CA THR A 641 13.64 52.32 21.04
C THR A 641 13.76 52.20 19.54
N ASN A 642 14.88 51.62 19.08
CA ASN A 642 15.09 51.29 17.68
C ASN A 642 14.29 50.03 17.35
N VAL A 643 13.69 49.97 16.16
CA VAL A 643 12.87 48.85 15.71
C VAL A 643 13.30 48.50 14.29
N LEU A 644 13.65 47.24 14.08
CA LEU A 644 13.77 46.65 12.75
C LEU A 644 12.38 46.32 12.23
N VAL A 645 11.98 46.93 11.13
CA VAL A 645 10.83 46.48 10.35
C VAL A 645 11.35 45.42 9.38
N PHE A 646 10.88 44.19 9.50
CA PHE A 646 11.22 43.05 8.65
C PHE A 646 9.94 42.44 8.11
N GLY A 647 9.44 43.00 7.01
CA GLY A 647 8.12 42.70 6.47
C GLY A 647 7.00 42.98 7.48
N PRO A 648 6.14 42.00 7.83
CA PRO A 648 5.08 42.20 8.80
C PRO A 648 5.59 42.26 10.26
N HIS A 649 6.87 42.01 10.49
CA HIS A 649 7.45 41.90 11.82
C HIS A 649 8.16 43.18 12.25
N ARG A 650 8.00 43.53 13.52
CA ARG A 650 8.65 44.67 14.16
C ARG A 650 9.47 44.16 15.34
N ILE A 651 10.79 44.18 15.21
CA ILE A 651 11.74 43.61 16.17
C ILE A 651 12.42 44.77 16.90
N ALA A 652 12.17 44.90 18.20
CA ALA A 652 12.79 45.95 19.01
C ALA A 652 14.27 45.65 19.25
N THR A 653 15.10 46.69 19.15
CA THR A 653 16.54 46.60 19.36
C THR A 653 17.04 47.65 20.35
N GLU A 654 18.00 47.24 21.17
CA GLU A 654 18.73 48.12 22.08
C GLU A 654 19.63 49.08 21.29
N ARG A 655 20.13 48.65 20.13
CA ARG A 655 21.11 49.38 19.34
C ARG A 655 20.52 49.95 18.06
N LYS A 656 21.12 51.03 17.57
CA LYS A 656 20.82 51.57 16.24
C LYS A 656 21.35 50.61 15.18
N ILE A 657 20.46 50.15 14.30
CA ILE A 657 20.78 49.16 13.28
C ILE A 657 21.48 49.85 12.09
N PRO A 658 22.69 49.42 11.70
CA PRO A 658 23.40 49.96 10.54
C PRO A 658 22.71 49.62 9.22
N GLU A 659 22.76 50.53 8.24
CA GLU A 659 22.23 50.30 6.87
C GLU A 659 22.85 49.06 6.21
N LYS A 660 24.08 48.70 6.58
CA LYS A 660 24.76 47.48 6.13
C LYS A 660 23.93 46.21 6.46
N ILE A 661 23.32 46.15 7.64
CA ILE A 661 22.49 45.00 8.07
C ILE A 661 21.23 44.92 7.21
N LEU A 662 20.55 46.05 7.00
CA LEU A 662 19.37 46.11 6.14
C LEU A 662 19.69 45.66 4.71
N ARG A 663 20.84 46.10 4.17
CA ARG A 663 21.32 45.69 2.85
C ARG A 663 21.59 44.18 2.78
N VAL A 664 22.19 43.60 3.82
CA VAL A 664 22.45 42.15 3.89
C VAL A 664 21.13 41.36 3.92
N LEU A 665 20.15 41.78 4.72
CA LEU A 665 18.84 41.14 4.80
C LEU A 665 18.07 41.20 3.46
N ARG A 666 17.99 42.37 2.84
CA ARG A 666 17.42 42.53 1.49
C ARG A 666 18.17 41.69 0.46
N GLY A 667 19.50 41.66 0.57
CA GLY A 667 20.38 40.86 -0.28
C GLY A 667 20.08 39.36 -0.19
N TRP A 668 19.85 38.82 1.01
CA TRP A 668 19.50 37.42 1.21
C TRP A 668 18.12 37.07 0.68
N LEU A 669 17.11 37.92 0.91
CA LEU A 669 15.76 37.74 0.35
C LEU A 669 15.83 37.67 -1.17
N ARG A 670 16.53 38.63 -1.78
CA ARG A 670 16.72 38.71 -3.24
C ARG A 670 17.50 37.51 -3.79
N PHE A 671 18.63 37.16 -3.18
CA PHE A 671 19.44 36.01 -3.59
C PHE A 671 18.63 34.71 -3.58
N ARG A 672 17.84 34.48 -2.52
CA ARG A 672 16.97 33.31 -2.42
C ARG A 672 15.96 33.26 -3.56
N ALA A 673 15.22 34.34 -3.79
CA ALA A 673 14.12 34.37 -4.73
C ALA A 673 14.54 34.45 -6.20
N GLU A 674 15.57 35.25 -6.52
CA GLU A 674 15.99 35.48 -7.92
C GLU A 674 17.01 34.45 -8.41
N ARG A 675 17.78 33.84 -7.49
CA ARG A 675 18.88 32.95 -7.87
C ARG A 675 18.71 31.53 -7.38
N LEU A 676 18.54 31.32 -6.07
CA LEU A 676 18.54 29.97 -5.49
C LEU A 676 17.32 29.15 -5.90
N ILE A 677 16.10 29.66 -5.69
CA ILE A 677 14.86 28.95 -6.04
C ILE A 677 14.75 28.71 -7.55
N PRO A 678 14.98 29.70 -8.44
CA PRO A 678 14.92 29.47 -9.88
C PRO A 678 16.00 28.52 -10.38
N ALA A 679 17.20 28.51 -9.76
CA ALA A 679 18.22 27.52 -10.09
C ALA A 679 17.77 26.10 -9.71
N ALA A 680 17.18 25.93 -8.53
CA ALA A 680 16.66 24.63 -8.10
C ALA A 680 15.53 24.16 -9.01
N GLY A 681 14.61 25.05 -9.39
CA GLY A 681 13.53 24.74 -10.32
C GLY A 681 14.00 24.34 -11.72
N ARG A 682 15.19 24.78 -12.17
CA ARG A 682 15.79 24.30 -13.44
C ARG A 682 16.37 22.90 -13.35
N SER A 683 16.76 22.47 -12.15
CA SER A 683 17.27 21.12 -11.89
C SER A 683 16.13 20.13 -11.55
N ALA A 684 14.97 20.65 -11.12
CA ALA A 684 13.77 19.87 -10.87
C ALA A 684 13.25 19.19 -12.15
N GLY A 685 12.83 17.93 -12.02
CA GLY A 685 12.19 17.19 -13.12
C GLY A 685 13.12 16.56 -14.15
N GLY A 686 14.43 16.51 -13.88
CA GLY A 686 15.35 15.70 -14.69
C GLY A 686 14.94 14.21 -14.70
N PRO A 687 15.21 13.46 -15.79
CA PRO A 687 14.90 12.03 -15.83
C PRO A 687 15.68 11.25 -14.77
N VAL A 688 15.10 10.17 -14.27
CA VAL A 688 15.78 9.24 -13.37
C VAL A 688 17.00 8.65 -14.10
N PRO A 689 18.23 8.82 -13.57
CA PRO A 689 19.44 8.29 -14.20
C PRO A 689 19.37 6.77 -14.39
N ASP A 690 19.93 6.25 -15.49
CA ASP A 690 19.87 4.80 -15.78
C ASP A 690 20.54 3.96 -14.68
N ARG A 691 21.62 4.46 -14.08
CA ARG A 691 22.24 3.86 -12.90
C ARG A 691 21.25 3.61 -11.74
N VAL A 692 20.30 4.53 -11.51
CA VAL A 692 19.28 4.34 -10.47
C VAL A 692 18.32 3.23 -10.85
N LYS A 693 17.95 3.11 -12.13
CA LYS A 693 17.13 1.99 -12.63
C LYS A 693 17.87 0.66 -12.47
N GLU A 694 19.18 0.63 -12.75
CA GLU A 694 20.04 -0.53 -12.51
C GLU A 694 20.08 -0.90 -11.03
N MET A 695 20.26 0.07 -10.13
CA MET A 695 20.23 -0.14 -8.68
C MET A 695 18.88 -0.68 -8.18
N LEU A 696 17.78 -0.25 -8.78
CA LEU A 696 16.42 -0.69 -8.42
C LEU A 696 16.02 -2.02 -9.09
N SER A 697 16.72 -2.43 -10.16
CA SER A 697 16.42 -3.66 -10.90
C SER A 697 16.32 -4.93 -10.03
N PRO A 698 17.11 -5.12 -8.95
CA PRO A 698 16.98 -6.30 -8.09
C PRO A 698 15.71 -6.30 -7.24
N LEU A 699 15.02 -5.17 -7.10
CA LEU A 699 13.75 -5.06 -6.37
C LEU A 699 12.54 -5.38 -7.25
N VAL A 700 12.71 -5.45 -8.56
CA VAL A 700 11.62 -5.66 -9.50
C VAL A 700 11.17 -7.11 -9.42
N ILE A 701 9.89 -7.32 -9.12
CA ILE A 701 9.26 -8.63 -9.10
C ILE A 701 8.24 -8.76 -10.23
N ASP A 702 8.17 -9.96 -10.80
CA ASP A 702 7.16 -10.30 -11.80
C ASP A 702 5.88 -10.78 -11.11
N CYS A 703 4.75 -10.15 -11.45
CA CYS A 703 3.46 -10.68 -11.03
C CYS A 703 3.21 -12.06 -11.68
N PRO A 704 2.95 -13.13 -10.91
CA PRO A 704 2.71 -14.46 -11.49
C PRO A 704 1.41 -14.52 -12.31
N MET A 705 0.46 -13.61 -12.06
CA MET A 705 -0.84 -13.57 -12.74
C MET A 705 -0.79 -12.82 -14.07
N CYS A 706 -0.23 -11.59 -14.08
CA CYS A 706 -0.27 -10.72 -15.26
C CYS A 706 1.11 -10.39 -15.85
N ARG A 707 2.21 -10.91 -15.26
CA ARG A 707 3.60 -10.66 -15.67
C ARG A 707 4.03 -9.18 -15.61
N THR A 708 3.23 -8.31 -15.00
CA THR A 708 3.63 -6.92 -14.77
C THR A 708 4.84 -6.90 -13.84
N ARG A 709 5.88 -6.19 -14.26
CA ARG A 709 7.10 -5.90 -13.50
C ARG A 709 6.86 -4.69 -12.62
N SER A 710 7.07 -4.85 -11.32
CA SER A 710 6.83 -3.75 -10.37
C SER A 710 7.70 -3.85 -9.12
N VAL A 711 7.94 -2.71 -8.48
CA VAL A 711 8.45 -2.64 -7.11
C VAL A 711 7.25 -2.55 -6.17
N VAL A 712 7.16 -3.47 -5.23
CA VAL A 712 5.99 -3.65 -4.36
C VAL A 712 6.36 -3.42 -2.91
N ARG A 713 5.54 -2.65 -2.20
CA ARG A 713 5.68 -2.40 -0.75
C ARG A 713 4.52 -3.02 0.01
N VAL A 714 4.77 -3.30 1.30
CA VAL A 714 3.74 -3.85 2.19
C VAL A 714 2.59 -2.87 2.29
N GLY A 715 1.37 -3.36 2.03
CA GLY A 715 0.14 -2.59 2.12
C GLY A 715 -0.04 -1.51 1.07
N GLU A 716 0.75 -1.50 -0.01
CA GLU A 716 0.64 -0.53 -1.09
C GLU A 716 0.44 -1.21 -2.45
N VAL A 717 -0.13 -0.45 -3.40
CA VAL A 717 -0.10 -0.79 -4.83
C VAL A 717 1.30 -0.51 -5.34
N GLY A 718 1.95 -1.53 -5.91
CA GLY A 718 3.31 -1.42 -6.43
C GLY A 718 3.45 -0.38 -7.53
N THR A 719 4.67 0.10 -7.75
CA THR A 719 5.01 1.02 -8.83
C THR A 719 5.53 0.21 -10.01
N PRO A 720 5.01 0.39 -11.25
CA PRO A 720 5.54 -0.26 -12.44
C PRO A 720 7.04 0.06 -12.63
N ALA A 721 7.83 -0.96 -12.98
CA ALA A 721 9.28 -0.85 -13.15
C ALA A 721 9.70 -0.45 -14.57
#